data_AF-A0A353Z6L4-F1
#
_entry.id   AF-A0A353Z6L4-F1
#
_cell.length_a   1.000
_cell.length_b   1.000
_cell.length_c   1.000
_cell.angle_alpha   90.00
_cell.angle_beta   90.00
_cell.angle_gamma   90.00
#
_symmetry.space_group_name_H-M   'P 1'
#
loop_
_entity.id
_entity.type
_entity.pdbx_description
1 polymer ?
#
loop_
_entity_poly.entity_id
_entity_poly.type
_entity_poly.pdbx_seq_one_letter_code
_entity_poly.pdbx_strand_id
1 'polypeptide(L)'
;MTSVFRQISTRMPVRNRFRSGHAVSVLCWVLACSASVALAEPERDKQQFSEEQVEFFEKQVLPLLKNRCFKCHGGEERLRGGLRLTTRSGVLAGGDQGPVVSLEKPAESLLLKAINYEGPQMPPSGKLPAGEIETLTQWVREGLPVSSEHLGDPAAATEHKPDVSLEEQRSYWAYRPVANPEPPAVKDSAWVRNPIDAFVLSRLEKAGLPQNPPADATALIRRLTYDLTGLPPTPAEIDQFVREYAGPQPEEAYQALLTRLLNSPHYGERWGRHWLDLVRFAETHGYERDSAKPFAWRYRDYVIKSFNANKPYDRFLTEQLAGDELDDVSTESMIATGYYRLGIWDDEPADRPLAKYDILDGIVSTTGQVMLGMSIGCARCHDHKKDPLPARDYYSLLAYFRDVSDMNVGNLRRVAYDVDQKEQAEAQAAHRRREHEVYRRLQGLRGEFAQVLRAKRGIEVQPAGADLADLRYRFYRDTWDRLPDFDPLKFEEEGTLPAGYVTLAVASRAEAIGIVYDGQLIVPQEGEYRFRVQATEGVRLLIDGKSVLERRGRGKHKVEAKVRLASGRLPFRIEYFNTVAQPVLQISWSGPGLAERSLTEAGTGILLADSRNTPQEWRYTTAEPAADWHKPGFDDSAWKKGAGGFGQNGTPGAVVRTEWKSADLWLRRSFDAATRPPRLALNLHHDEEAEVYLNGELIHRAPGFVTAYQQVVLPVEVVALLKEKDNVLAVHCHQTSGGQYIDVGLVEAPAEAVLDSLFAQHGTELLGDHAQELTRLSQELAALREQKLPEPGIEVMCVEERGREPTHILLRGNPQAQGDRVEPHPPAVACGPAAVPFEELPQRNSSGKRLALARWITHPENPLT
;
A
#
# COMPACT_ATOMS: atom_id res chain seq x y z
N MET A 1 -34.98 11.12 36.01
CA MET A 1 -36.40 10.73 36.00
C MET A 1 -36.49 9.37 35.29
N THR A 2 -36.60 8.24 36.00
CA THR A 2 -37.82 7.62 36.60
C THR A 2 -38.74 6.96 35.57
N SER A 3 -39.41 5.81 35.78
CA SER A 3 -39.48 4.78 36.86
C SER A 3 -40.77 3.93 36.57
N VAL A 4 -41.04 2.65 36.88
CA VAL A 4 -40.31 1.44 37.34
C VAL A 4 -41.25 0.20 37.14
N PHE A 5 -40.66 -1.00 36.98
CA PHE A 5 -41.15 -2.37 37.22
C PHE A 5 -42.55 -2.66 37.83
N ARG A 6 -43.16 -3.77 37.37
CA ARG A 6 -43.26 -5.10 38.09
C ARG A 6 -43.82 -6.18 37.12
N GLN A 7 -43.39 -7.44 36.99
CA GLN A 7 -42.59 -8.43 37.77
C GLN A 7 -43.42 -9.37 38.71
N ILE A 8 -42.98 -10.65 38.79
CA ILE A 8 -43.48 -11.88 39.52
C ILE A 8 -43.88 -12.97 38.47
N SER A 9 -43.25 -14.15 38.27
CA SER A 9 -42.56 -15.18 39.12
C SER A 9 -43.56 -16.12 39.84
N THR A 10 -43.43 -17.46 40.00
CA THR A 10 -42.29 -18.39 40.18
C THR A 10 -42.63 -19.86 39.76
N ARG A 11 -41.59 -20.71 39.55
CA ARG A 11 -41.31 -22.12 39.98
C ARG A 11 -42.48 -23.02 40.50
N MET A 12 -42.50 -24.37 40.50
CA MET A 12 -41.53 -25.52 40.42
C MET A 12 -42.36 -26.87 40.35
N PRO A 13 -41.85 -28.13 40.55
CA PRO A 13 -40.53 -28.78 40.39
C PRO A 13 -40.59 -30.03 39.43
N VAL A 14 -39.62 -30.95 39.34
CA VAL A 14 -39.40 -32.21 40.16
C VAL A 14 -37.97 -32.81 39.93
N ARG A 15 -37.50 -33.73 40.79
CA ARG A 15 -36.17 -34.45 40.80
C ARG A 15 -36.39 -35.99 40.89
N ASN A 16 -35.44 -36.95 40.77
CA ASN A 16 -33.96 -37.09 40.86
C ASN A 16 -33.44 -37.99 39.68
N ARG A 17 -32.15 -38.30 39.37
CA ARG A 17 -30.81 -38.36 40.02
C ARG A 17 -30.41 -39.73 40.64
N PHE A 18 -29.16 -40.18 40.38
CA PHE A 18 -28.49 -41.46 40.78
C PHE A 18 -28.96 -42.73 40.02
N ARG A 19 -28.28 -43.88 40.02
CA ARG A 19 -26.87 -44.36 39.98
C ARG A 19 -26.95 -45.88 40.22
N SER A 20 -26.29 -46.70 39.40
CA SER A 20 -25.73 -48.03 39.72
C SER A 20 -26.20 -48.84 40.97
N GLY A 21 -26.90 -49.95 40.72
CA GLY A 21 -26.89 -51.20 41.50
C GLY A 21 -27.27 -52.34 40.55
N HIS A 22 -26.56 -53.48 40.40
CA HIS A 22 -26.11 -54.50 41.35
C HIS A 22 -27.24 -55.35 41.98
N ALA A 23 -27.49 -56.48 41.29
CA ALA A 23 -27.77 -57.82 41.84
C ALA A 23 -29.17 -58.18 42.41
N VAL A 24 -29.68 -59.35 41.95
CA VAL A 24 -30.22 -60.47 42.78
C VAL A 24 -31.41 -60.10 43.68
N SER A 25 -32.68 -60.33 43.31
CA SER A 25 -33.41 -61.63 43.29
C SER A 25 -34.76 -61.44 44.05
N VAL A 26 -35.78 -62.32 44.04
CA VAL A 26 -36.05 -63.57 43.30
C VAL A 26 -37.58 -63.70 43.06
N LEU A 27 -37.93 -64.21 41.88
CA LEU A 27 -38.93 -65.24 41.57
C LEU A 27 -40.05 -65.58 42.59
N CYS A 28 -41.29 -65.72 42.07
CA CYS A 28 -42.22 -66.89 42.17
C CYS A 28 -43.71 -66.45 42.23
N TRP A 29 -44.72 -67.13 41.64
CA TRP A 29 -44.75 -68.43 40.93
C TRP A 29 -46.05 -68.60 40.08
N VAL A 30 -46.23 -69.79 39.48
CA VAL A 30 -47.52 -70.40 38.99
C VAL A 30 -48.11 -69.83 37.67
N LEU A 31 -48.44 -70.63 36.63
CA LEU A 31 -48.21 -72.07 36.37
C LEU A 31 -48.31 -72.41 34.86
N ALA A 32 -47.94 -73.66 34.52
CA ALA A 32 -48.21 -74.44 33.29
C ALA A 32 -47.41 -74.11 32.01
N CYS A 33 -47.10 -75.06 31.12
CA CYS A 33 -46.63 -76.45 31.35
C CYS A 33 -46.02 -77.07 30.06
N SER A 34 -44.94 -77.85 30.21
CA SER A 34 -44.51 -78.98 29.35
C SER A 34 -44.59 -78.87 27.81
N ALA A 35 -43.46 -78.54 27.16
CA ALA A 35 -42.87 -79.34 26.08
C ALA A 35 -41.47 -78.81 25.72
N SER A 36 -40.43 -79.66 25.72
CA SER A 36 -39.10 -79.29 25.25
C SER A 36 -38.89 -79.75 23.81
N VAL A 37 -39.03 -78.82 22.87
CA VAL A 37 -38.53 -78.95 21.49
C VAL A 37 -37.62 -77.75 21.25
N ALA A 38 -36.39 -78.01 20.77
CA ALA A 38 -35.51 -76.95 20.32
C ALA A 38 -36.04 -76.40 18.99
N LEU A 39 -36.77 -75.29 19.05
CA LEU A 39 -36.95 -74.42 17.89
C LEU A 39 -35.73 -73.49 17.85
N ALA A 40 -34.97 -73.61 16.76
CA ALA A 40 -33.79 -72.78 16.55
C ALA A 40 -34.15 -71.29 16.53
N GLU A 41 -33.15 -70.44 16.78
CA GLU A 41 -33.21 -69.08 16.25
C GLU A 41 -33.49 -69.17 14.74
N PRO A 42 -34.34 -68.31 14.15
CA PRO A 42 -34.43 -68.24 12.71
C PRO A 42 -33.07 -67.79 12.20
N GLU A 43 -32.32 -68.72 11.60
CA GLU A 43 -31.13 -68.38 10.83
C GLU A 43 -31.56 -67.33 9.82
N ARG A 44 -31.11 -66.08 10.02
CA ARG A 44 -31.05 -65.12 8.93
C ARG A 44 -30.00 -65.68 7.99
N ASP A 45 -30.47 -66.48 7.05
CA ASP A 45 -29.72 -67.10 5.98
C ASP A 45 -28.71 -66.08 5.45
N LYS A 46 -27.45 -66.28 5.84
CA LYS A 46 -26.32 -65.44 5.43
C LYS A 46 -25.97 -65.87 4.01
N GLN A 47 -26.89 -65.60 3.08
CA GLN A 47 -26.92 -66.09 1.71
C GLN A 47 -25.50 -66.25 1.15
N GLN A 48 -25.00 -67.48 1.24
CA GLN A 48 -23.56 -67.71 1.25
C GLN A 48 -23.09 -67.92 -0.19
N PHE A 49 -22.81 -66.79 -0.86
CA PHE A 49 -22.34 -66.76 -2.23
C PHE A 49 -21.14 -67.70 -2.44
N SER A 50 -21.13 -68.41 -3.56
CA SER A 50 -20.02 -69.31 -3.88
C SER A 50 -18.73 -68.51 -4.12
N GLU A 51 -17.58 -69.17 -3.96
CA GLU A 51 -16.27 -68.57 -4.20
C GLU A 51 -16.18 -67.96 -5.62
N GLU A 52 -16.79 -68.62 -6.62
CA GLU A 52 -16.91 -68.15 -8.00
C GLU A 52 -17.74 -66.85 -8.13
N GLN A 53 -18.86 -66.74 -7.40
CA GLN A 53 -19.70 -65.54 -7.39
C GLN A 53 -19.02 -64.36 -6.67
N VAL A 54 -18.26 -64.65 -5.61
CA VAL A 54 -17.47 -63.66 -4.88
C VAL A 54 -16.31 -63.18 -5.77
N GLU A 55 -15.61 -64.09 -6.45
CA GLU A 55 -14.56 -63.74 -7.41
C GLU A 55 -15.10 -62.90 -8.58
N PHE A 56 -16.26 -63.26 -9.13
CA PHE A 56 -16.96 -62.46 -10.15
C PHE A 56 -17.27 -61.04 -9.64
N PHE A 57 -17.79 -60.93 -8.42
CA PHE A 57 -18.04 -59.62 -7.80
C PHE A 57 -16.75 -58.80 -7.67
N GLU A 58 -15.69 -59.34 -7.07
CA GLU A 58 -14.47 -58.58 -6.80
C GLU A 58 -13.70 -58.21 -8.07
N LYS A 59 -13.65 -59.10 -9.07
CA LYS A 59 -12.86 -58.89 -10.30
C LYS A 59 -13.60 -58.15 -11.40
N GLN A 60 -14.93 -58.21 -11.46
CA GLN A 60 -15.70 -57.62 -12.56
C GLN A 60 -16.69 -56.54 -12.09
N VAL A 61 -17.47 -56.80 -11.04
CA VAL A 61 -18.54 -55.89 -10.62
C VAL A 61 -18.01 -54.68 -9.84
N LEU A 62 -17.16 -54.92 -8.83
CA LEU A 62 -16.67 -53.87 -7.95
C LEU A 62 -15.85 -52.78 -8.67
N PRO A 63 -14.97 -53.09 -9.64
CA PRO A 63 -14.31 -52.05 -10.44
C PRO A 63 -15.31 -51.16 -11.18
N LEU A 64 -16.40 -51.72 -11.73
CA LEU A 64 -17.46 -50.95 -12.40
C LEU A 64 -18.21 -50.06 -11.42
N LEU A 65 -18.58 -50.59 -10.24
CA LEU A 65 -19.28 -49.80 -9.22
C LEU A 65 -18.43 -48.61 -8.72
N LYS A 66 -17.13 -48.81 -8.48
CA LYS A 66 -16.19 -47.74 -8.13
C LYS A 66 -16.09 -46.69 -9.24
N ASN A 67 -15.86 -47.12 -10.47
CA ASN A 67 -15.55 -46.23 -11.60
C ASN A 67 -16.77 -45.53 -12.19
N ARG A 68 -17.96 -46.14 -12.14
CA ARG A 68 -19.20 -45.63 -12.77
C ARG A 68 -20.23 -45.09 -11.77
N CYS A 69 -20.27 -45.59 -10.53
CA CYS A 69 -21.42 -45.38 -9.64
C CYS A 69 -21.08 -44.62 -8.33
N PHE A 70 -19.95 -44.92 -7.68
CA PHE A 70 -19.66 -44.41 -6.33
C PHE A 70 -19.55 -42.87 -6.25
N LYS A 71 -19.11 -42.19 -7.33
CA LYS A 71 -19.08 -40.72 -7.42
C LYS A 71 -20.44 -40.04 -7.19
N CYS A 72 -21.55 -40.75 -7.40
CA CYS A 72 -22.92 -40.24 -7.16
C CYS A 72 -23.66 -40.94 -5.99
N HIS A 73 -23.25 -42.17 -5.65
CA HIS A 73 -24.01 -43.07 -4.76
C HIS A 73 -23.17 -43.72 -3.64
N GLY A 74 -21.92 -43.31 -3.45
CA GLY A 74 -21.03 -43.88 -2.42
C GLY A 74 -20.80 -42.99 -1.19
N GLY A 75 -20.74 -41.67 -1.37
CA GLY A 75 -20.34 -40.72 -0.34
C GLY A 75 -21.31 -40.59 0.84
N GLU A 76 -20.80 -40.25 2.01
CA GLU A 76 -21.55 -40.38 3.26
C GLU A 76 -22.62 -39.30 3.48
N GLU A 77 -22.34 -38.04 3.16
CA GLU A 77 -23.21 -36.90 3.56
C GLU A 77 -24.33 -36.55 2.56
N ARG A 78 -24.15 -36.79 1.25
CA ARG A 78 -25.15 -36.45 0.22
C ARG A 78 -25.13 -37.44 -0.96
N LEU A 79 -26.03 -38.43 -0.90
CA LEU A 79 -26.30 -39.37 -1.98
C LEU A 79 -27.25 -38.76 -3.02
N ARG A 80 -27.06 -39.04 -4.32
CA ARG A 80 -28.04 -38.63 -5.34
C ARG A 80 -29.24 -39.59 -5.32
N GLY A 81 -30.44 -39.03 -5.16
CA GLY A 81 -31.69 -39.80 -5.14
C GLY A 81 -31.79 -40.80 -3.97
N GLY A 82 -31.19 -40.47 -2.82
CA GLY A 82 -31.17 -41.30 -1.60
C GLY A 82 -30.35 -42.59 -1.67
N LEU A 83 -30.02 -43.06 -2.89
CA LEU A 83 -29.46 -44.38 -3.15
C LEU A 83 -28.00 -44.52 -2.72
N ARG A 84 -27.72 -45.49 -1.85
CA ARG A 84 -26.36 -45.92 -1.44
C ARG A 84 -25.96 -47.21 -2.17
N LEU A 85 -24.85 -47.18 -2.88
CA LEU A 85 -24.28 -48.34 -3.60
C LEU A 85 -22.95 -48.84 -2.98
N THR A 86 -22.52 -48.31 -1.83
CA THR A 86 -21.31 -48.74 -1.10
C THR A 86 -21.55 -49.87 -0.09
N THR A 87 -22.80 -50.27 0.18
CA THR A 87 -23.15 -51.44 1.01
C THR A 87 -24.27 -52.26 0.39
N ARG A 88 -24.29 -53.60 0.57
CA ARG A 88 -25.35 -54.47 -0.01
C ARG A 88 -26.73 -54.12 0.55
N SER A 89 -26.81 -53.84 1.84
CA SER A 89 -28.00 -53.27 2.50
C SER A 89 -28.48 -51.97 1.87
N GLY A 90 -27.56 -51.10 1.41
CA GLY A 90 -27.89 -49.86 0.71
C GLY A 90 -28.55 -50.11 -0.64
N VAL A 91 -28.02 -51.04 -1.43
CA VAL A 91 -28.62 -51.44 -2.72
C VAL A 91 -30.04 -51.99 -2.52
N LEU A 92 -30.22 -52.84 -1.50
CA LEU A 92 -31.52 -53.46 -1.19
C LEU A 92 -32.53 -52.50 -0.58
N ALA A 93 -32.08 -51.49 0.18
CA ALA A 93 -32.95 -50.40 0.67
C ALA A 93 -33.43 -49.48 -0.45
N GLY A 94 -32.64 -49.32 -1.52
CA GLY A 94 -32.97 -48.48 -2.67
C GLY A 94 -32.72 -46.99 -2.40
N GLY A 95 -33.61 -46.14 -2.89
CA GLY A 95 -33.50 -44.68 -2.74
C GLY A 95 -34.86 -43.98 -2.80
N ASP A 96 -34.87 -42.68 -3.14
CA ASP A 96 -36.06 -41.80 -3.12
C ASP A 96 -37.18 -42.24 -4.09
N GLN A 97 -36.91 -43.21 -4.97
CA GLN A 97 -37.85 -43.80 -5.92
C GLN A 97 -38.23 -45.26 -5.57
N GLY A 98 -37.88 -45.71 -4.36
CA GLY A 98 -38.10 -47.09 -3.88
C GLY A 98 -36.93 -48.04 -4.14
N PRO A 99 -37.17 -49.37 -4.03
CA PRO A 99 -36.14 -50.39 -4.19
C PRO A 99 -35.48 -50.36 -5.58
N VAL A 100 -34.14 -50.30 -5.62
CA VAL A 100 -33.42 -50.22 -6.90
C VAL A 100 -33.20 -51.59 -7.55
N VAL A 101 -33.22 -52.67 -6.75
CA VAL A 101 -33.12 -54.07 -7.17
C VAL A 101 -34.29 -54.87 -6.61
N SER A 102 -34.87 -55.75 -7.43
CA SER A 102 -35.79 -56.80 -6.97
C SER A 102 -35.12 -58.17 -7.09
N LEU A 103 -34.94 -58.85 -5.96
CA LEU A 103 -34.35 -60.20 -5.93
C LEU A 103 -35.31 -61.26 -6.49
N GLU A 104 -36.62 -61.10 -6.29
CA GLU A 104 -37.65 -61.99 -6.85
C GLU A 104 -37.81 -61.83 -8.36
N LYS A 105 -37.54 -60.62 -8.88
CA LYS A 105 -37.66 -60.28 -10.29
C LYS A 105 -36.48 -59.43 -10.78
N PRO A 106 -35.27 -60.00 -10.95
CA PRO A 106 -34.08 -59.26 -11.33
C PRO A 106 -34.27 -58.35 -12.55
N ALA A 107 -34.95 -58.84 -13.60
CA ALA A 107 -35.20 -58.10 -14.83
C ALA A 107 -36.15 -56.89 -14.69
N GLU A 108 -36.98 -56.82 -13.63
CA GLU A 108 -37.85 -55.65 -13.38
C GLU A 108 -37.13 -54.53 -12.59
N SER A 109 -35.90 -54.77 -12.12
CA SER A 109 -35.11 -53.86 -11.27
C SER A 109 -34.90 -52.47 -11.90
N LEU A 110 -35.12 -51.43 -11.09
CA LEU A 110 -34.92 -50.03 -11.51
C LEU A 110 -33.46 -49.74 -11.88
N LEU A 111 -32.48 -50.41 -11.24
CA LEU A 111 -31.05 -50.30 -11.56
C LEU A 111 -30.77 -50.71 -13.02
N LEU A 112 -31.35 -51.82 -13.47
CA LEU A 112 -31.15 -52.34 -14.82
C LEU A 112 -31.83 -51.48 -15.88
N LYS A 113 -33.03 -50.97 -15.57
CA LYS A 113 -33.73 -49.97 -16.40
C LYS A 113 -32.92 -48.68 -16.52
N ALA A 114 -32.35 -48.19 -15.42
CA ALA A 114 -31.57 -46.96 -15.38
C ALA A 114 -30.30 -47.04 -16.24
N ILE A 115 -29.51 -48.12 -16.13
CA ILE A 115 -28.32 -48.33 -16.97
C ILE A 115 -28.67 -48.66 -18.43
N ASN A 116 -29.87 -49.17 -18.69
CA ASN A 116 -30.38 -49.34 -20.05
C ASN A 116 -31.03 -48.10 -20.67
N TYR A 117 -31.18 -47.00 -19.90
CA TYR A 117 -31.89 -45.78 -20.28
C TYR A 117 -33.41 -45.96 -20.49
N GLU A 118 -33.98 -47.03 -19.94
CA GLU A 118 -35.42 -47.36 -19.96
C GLU A 118 -36.16 -46.72 -18.78
N GLY A 119 -35.93 -45.42 -18.56
CA GLY A 119 -36.35 -44.69 -17.38
C GLY A 119 -35.34 -43.62 -16.98
N PRO A 120 -35.08 -43.40 -15.68
CA PRO A 120 -34.06 -42.47 -15.20
C PRO A 120 -32.65 -42.82 -15.72
N GLN A 121 -32.13 -42.03 -16.66
CA GLN A 121 -30.91 -42.35 -17.39
C GLN A 121 -29.65 -42.19 -16.52
N MET A 122 -28.91 -43.27 -16.32
CA MET A 122 -27.68 -43.29 -15.50
C MET A 122 -26.59 -44.16 -16.15
N PRO A 123 -25.29 -43.78 -16.10
CA PRO A 123 -24.77 -42.50 -15.62
C PRO A 123 -25.14 -41.32 -16.54
N PRO A 124 -25.33 -40.09 -16.02
CA PRO A 124 -25.73 -38.94 -16.83
C PRO A 124 -24.65 -38.42 -17.79
N SER A 125 -23.45 -39.01 -17.75
CA SER A 125 -22.34 -38.74 -18.68
C SER A 125 -22.42 -39.56 -19.97
N GLY A 126 -23.22 -40.63 -20.02
CA GLY A 126 -23.35 -41.52 -21.18
C GLY A 126 -23.75 -42.94 -20.78
N LYS A 127 -24.47 -43.63 -21.67
CA LYS A 127 -24.89 -45.03 -21.46
C LYS A 127 -23.68 -45.94 -21.40
N LEU A 128 -23.67 -46.88 -20.47
CA LEU A 128 -22.57 -47.83 -20.29
C LEU A 128 -22.39 -48.74 -21.52
N PRO A 129 -21.16 -49.20 -21.82
CA PRO A 129 -20.91 -50.24 -22.82
C PRO A 129 -21.72 -51.51 -22.54
N ALA A 130 -22.14 -52.22 -23.59
CA ALA A 130 -23.00 -53.40 -23.47
C ALA A 130 -22.42 -54.50 -22.56
N GLY A 131 -21.09 -54.68 -22.54
CA GLY A 131 -20.42 -55.60 -21.63
C GLY A 131 -20.57 -55.19 -20.15
N GLU A 132 -20.38 -53.91 -19.82
CA GLU A 132 -20.56 -53.40 -18.45
C GLU A 132 -22.02 -53.53 -18.00
N ILE A 133 -22.97 -53.33 -18.92
CA ILE A 133 -24.40 -53.55 -18.65
C ILE A 133 -24.68 -55.02 -18.36
N GLU A 134 -24.15 -55.96 -19.14
CA GLU A 134 -24.39 -57.39 -18.91
C GLU A 134 -23.70 -57.87 -17.61
N THR A 135 -22.50 -57.39 -17.28
CA THR A 135 -21.85 -57.67 -15.97
C THR A 135 -22.72 -57.22 -14.79
N LEU A 136 -23.25 -55.99 -14.82
CA LEU A 136 -24.18 -55.49 -13.79
C LEU A 136 -25.53 -56.22 -13.81
N THR A 137 -25.98 -56.67 -14.98
CA THR A 137 -27.21 -57.45 -15.15
C THR A 137 -27.07 -58.86 -14.58
N GLN A 138 -25.95 -59.53 -14.80
CA GLN A 138 -25.59 -60.80 -14.18
C GLN A 138 -25.53 -60.66 -12.65
N TRP A 139 -24.84 -59.64 -12.14
CA TRP A 139 -24.77 -59.36 -10.70
C TRP A 139 -26.16 -59.21 -10.03
N VAL A 140 -27.09 -58.52 -10.71
CA VAL A 140 -28.48 -58.38 -10.24
C VAL A 140 -29.27 -59.69 -10.36
N ARG A 141 -29.07 -60.48 -11.43
CA ARG A 141 -29.68 -61.82 -11.60
C ARG A 141 -29.20 -62.83 -10.54
N GLU A 142 -27.94 -62.75 -10.13
CA GLU A 142 -27.33 -63.63 -9.12
C GLU A 142 -27.65 -63.23 -7.67
N GLY A 143 -28.50 -62.22 -7.46
CA GLY A 143 -28.96 -61.81 -6.13
C GLY A 143 -27.99 -60.90 -5.39
N LEU A 144 -27.15 -60.15 -6.11
CA LEU A 144 -26.10 -59.27 -5.58
C LEU A 144 -25.06 -60.02 -4.72
N PRO A 145 -24.24 -60.91 -5.32
CA PRO A 145 -23.09 -61.49 -4.64
C PRO A 145 -22.07 -60.43 -4.24
N VAL A 146 -21.45 -60.61 -3.06
CA VAL A 146 -20.49 -59.69 -2.45
C VAL A 146 -19.47 -60.45 -1.59
N SER A 147 -18.23 -59.96 -1.49
CA SER A 147 -17.25 -60.49 -0.53
C SER A 147 -17.46 -59.98 0.90
N SER A 148 -18.10 -58.82 1.08
CA SER A 148 -18.50 -58.28 2.38
C SER A 148 -19.75 -57.41 2.28
N GLU A 149 -20.40 -57.11 3.41
CA GLU A 149 -21.52 -56.17 3.45
C GLU A 149 -21.13 -54.76 2.92
N HIS A 150 -19.86 -54.37 3.05
CA HIS A 150 -19.32 -53.17 2.43
C HIS A 150 -18.77 -53.54 1.05
N LEU A 151 -19.36 -52.94 0.02
CA LEU A 151 -18.98 -53.15 -1.38
C LEU A 151 -17.62 -52.49 -1.65
N GLY A 152 -17.36 -51.31 -1.07
CA GLY A 152 -16.04 -50.70 -1.06
C GLY A 152 -16.01 -49.32 -0.41
N ASP A 153 -14.82 -48.83 -0.12
CA ASP A 153 -14.57 -47.49 0.42
C ASP A 153 -14.95 -46.40 -0.61
N PRO A 154 -15.81 -45.40 -0.26
CA PRO A 154 -16.10 -44.27 -1.14
C PRO A 154 -14.89 -43.37 -1.44
N ALA A 155 -13.87 -43.33 -0.59
CA ALA A 155 -12.62 -42.61 -0.85
C ALA A 155 -11.75 -43.33 -1.92
N ALA A 156 -12.01 -44.61 -2.19
CA ALA A 156 -11.36 -45.37 -3.26
C ALA A 156 -12.05 -45.19 -4.64
N ALA A 157 -12.89 -44.17 -4.80
CA ALA A 157 -13.31 -43.68 -6.11
C ALA A 157 -12.11 -42.95 -6.76
N THR A 158 -11.38 -43.65 -7.63
CA THR A 158 -10.16 -43.15 -8.28
C THR A 158 -10.39 -41.79 -8.94
N GLU A 159 -9.38 -40.92 -8.87
CA GLU A 159 -9.32 -39.68 -9.65
C GLU A 159 -9.76 -39.94 -11.10
N HIS A 160 -10.62 -39.06 -11.63
CA HIS A 160 -10.99 -39.13 -13.03
C HIS A 160 -9.80 -38.65 -13.86
N LYS A 161 -8.90 -39.59 -14.17
CA LYS A 161 -8.03 -39.44 -15.33
C LYS A 161 -8.94 -39.14 -16.52
N PRO A 162 -8.72 -38.03 -17.26
CA PRO A 162 -9.47 -37.78 -18.48
C PRO A 162 -9.24 -38.94 -19.45
N ASP A 163 -10.24 -39.28 -20.26
CA ASP A 163 -10.19 -40.38 -21.23
C ASP A 163 -9.13 -40.18 -22.35
N VAL A 164 -8.44 -39.04 -22.33
CA VAL A 164 -7.43 -38.56 -23.28
C VAL A 164 -6.29 -37.95 -22.46
N SER A 165 -5.03 -38.29 -22.74
CA SER A 165 -3.87 -37.78 -21.99
C SER A 165 -3.62 -36.27 -22.19
N LEU A 166 -2.84 -35.64 -21.31
CA LEU A 166 -2.48 -34.22 -21.46
C LEU A 166 -1.76 -33.95 -22.80
N GLU A 167 -0.89 -34.84 -23.26
CA GLU A 167 -0.18 -34.69 -24.53
C GLU A 167 -1.15 -34.72 -25.73
N GLU A 168 -2.11 -35.64 -25.72
CA GLU A 168 -3.17 -35.71 -26.74
C GLU A 168 -4.10 -34.49 -26.67
N GLN A 169 -4.46 -33.99 -25.48
CA GLN A 169 -5.23 -32.76 -25.31
C GLN A 169 -4.50 -31.55 -25.93
N ARG A 170 -3.19 -31.42 -25.68
CA ARG A 170 -2.32 -30.39 -26.28
C ARG A 170 -2.16 -30.50 -27.80
N SER A 171 -2.45 -31.67 -28.38
CA SER A 171 -2.44 -31.85 -29.84
C SER A 171 -3.64 -31.20 -30.55
N TYR A 172 -4.70 -30.84 -29.80
CA TYR A 172 -5.87 -30.16 -30.35
C TYR A 172 -5.51 -28.78 -30.93
N TRP A 173 -6.17 -28.38 -32.02
CA TRP A 173 -5.74 -27.23 -32.84
C TRP A 173 -5.68 -25.89 -32.08
N ALA A 174 -6.54 -25.70 -31.08
CA ALA A 174 -6.60 -24.48 -30.27
C ALA A 174 -5.55 -24.42 -29.13
N TYR A 175 -4.73 -25.47 -28.99
CA TYR A 175 -3.64 -25.54 -28.00
C TYR A 175 -2.26 -25.73 -28.67
N ARG A 176 -2.18 -25.37 -29.96
CA ARG A 176 -0.95 -25.42 -30.76
C ARG A 176 -0.58 -24.00 -31.22
N PRO A 177 0.72 -23.62 -31.19
CA PRO A 177 1.17 -22.32 -31.69
C PRO A 177 0.73 -22.05 -33.13
N VAL A 178 0.40 -20.79 -33.41
CA VAL A 178 -0.02 -20.35 -34.75
C VAL A 178 1.16 -20.41 -35.71
N ALA A 179 1.03 -21.22 -36.76
CA ALA A 179 2.01 -21.29 -37.85
C ALA A 179 1.70 -20.24 -38.94
N ASN A 180 2.71 -19.85 -39.72
CA ASN A 180 2.56 -19.06 -40.93
C ASN A 180 2.51 -19.98 -42.17
N PRO A 181 1.33 -20.36 -42.69
CA PRO A 181 1.22 -21.29 -43.81
C PRO A 181 1.57 -20.65 -45.16
N GLU A 182 2.11 -21.44 -46.09
CA GLU A 182 2.27 -21.02 -47.48
C GLU A 182 0.91 -20.67 -48.12
N PRO A 183 0.76 -19.50 -48.78
CA PRO A 183 -0.47 -19.15 -49.48
C PRO A 183 -0.79 -20.14 -50.62
N PRO A 184 -2.05 -20.56 -50.79
CA PRO A 184 -2.42 -21.57 -51.77
C PRO A 184 -2.35 -21.00 -53.20
N ALA A 185 -1.93 -21.84 -54.14
CA ALA A 185 -2.04 -21.51 -55.56
C ALA A 185 -3.51 -21.27 -55.97
N VAL A 186 -3.69 -20.26 -56.83
CA VAL A 186 -4.96 -19.77 -57.39
C VAL A 186 -4.78 -19.48 -58.88
N LYS A 187 -5.86 -19.50 -59.65
CA LYS A 187 -5.84 -19.20 -61.09
C LYS A 187 -5.79 -17.69 -61.32
N ASP A 188 -6.63 -16.93 -60.62
CA ASP A 188 -6.69 -15.46 -60.75
C ASP A 188 -5.74 -14.76 -59.76
N SER A 189 -4.44 -14.97 -59.96
CA SER A 189 -3.39 -14.34 -59.15
C SER A 189 -3.32 -12.82 -59.27
N ALA A 190 -3.97 -12.22 -60.27
CA ALA A 190 -4.05 -10.76 -60.44
C ALA A 190 -5.06 -10.10 -59.49
N TRP A 191 -6.02 -10.87 -58.94
CA TRP A 191 -6.97 -10.40 -57.93
C TRP A 191 -6.37 -10.35 -56.52
N VAL A 192 -5.32 -11.13 -56.25
CA VAL A 192 -4.67 -11.24 -54.92
C VAL A 192 -3.88 -9.95 -54.62
N ARG A 193 -4.34 -9.17 -53.64
CA ARG A 193 -3.65 -7.96 -53.14
C ARG A 193 -2.75 -8.27 -51.94
N ASN A 194 -3.17 -9.23 -51.11
CA ASN A 194 -2.44 -9.70 -49.93
C ASN A 194 -2.61 -11.23 -49.75
N PRO A 195 -1.78 -11.91 -48.93
CA PRO A 195 -1.82 -13.36 -48.78
C PRO A 195 -3.18 -13.96 -48.39
N ILE A 196 -4.02 -13.24 -47.63
CA ILE A 196 -5.35 -13.72 -47.18
C ILE A 196 -6.29 -13.91 -48.38
N ASP A 197 -6.18 -13.05 -49.40
CA ASP A 197 -7.02 -13.09 -50.59
C ASP A 197 -6.84 -14.42 -51.35
N ALA A 198 -5.62 -14.98 -51.36
CA ALA A 198 -5.36 -16.29 -51.96
C ALA A 198 -6.10 -17.42 -51.24
N PHE A 199 -6.18 -17.40 -49.90
CA PHE A 199 -6.95 -18.39 -49.13
C PHE A 199 -8.47 -18.29 -49.42
N VAL A 200 -9.00 -17.08 -49.57
CA VAL A 200 -10.41 -16.85 -49.93
C VAL A 200 -10.67 -17.29 -51.38
N LEU A 201 -9.85 -16.82 -52.34
CA LEU A 201 -9.99 -17.14 -53.75
C LEU A 201 -9.83 -18.63 -54.03
N SER A 202 -8.89 -19.32 -53.37
CA SER A 202 -8.71 -20.78 -53.51
C SER A 202 -9.92 -21.58 -52.98
N ARG A 203 -10.81 -20.98 -52.18
CA ARG A 203 -12.12 -21.56 -51.82
C ARG A 203 -13.21 -21.21 -52.85
N LEU A 204 -13.26 -19.96 -53.33
CA LEU A 204 -14.20 -19.52 -54.36
C LEU A 204 -14.00 -20.29 -55.68
N GLU A 205 -12.76 -20.41 -56.16
CA GLU A 205 -12.41 -21.17 -57.37
C GLU A 205 -12.74 -22.66 -57.29
N LYS A 206 -12.68 -23.26 -56.09
CA LYS A 206 -13.08 -24.65 -55.83
C LYS A 206 -14.60 -24.82 -55.73
N ALA A 207 -15.31 -23.78 -55.31
CA ALA A 207 -16.77 -23.74 -55.28
C ALA A 207 -17.41 -23.32 -56.62
N GLY A 208 -16.61 -22.88 -57.59
CA GLY A 208 -17.10 -22.33 -58.87
C GLY A 208 -17.77 -20.96 -58.74
N LEU A 209 -17.46 -20.21 -57.67
CA LEU A 209 -18.04 -18.90 -57.39
C LEU A 209 -17.13 -17.76 -57.88
N PRO A 210 -17.67 -16.71 -58.53
CA PRO A 210 -16.92 -15.51 -58.87
C PRO A 210 -16.66 -14.63 -57.64
N GLN A 211 -15.67 -13.74 -57.75
CA GLN A 211 -15.43 -12.70 -56.75
C GLN A 211 -16.50 -11.60 -56.83
N ASN A 212 -16.83 -10.98 -55.70
CA ASN A 212 -17.67 -9.78 -55.69
C ASN A 212 -16.88 -8.56 -56.18
N PRO A 213 -17.51 -7.60 -56.90
CA PRO A 213 -16.87 -6.33 -57.23
C PRO A 213 -16.63 -5.49 -55.95
N PRO A 214 -15.67 -4.55 -55.99
CA PRO A 214 -15.52 -3.53 -54.96
C PRO A 214 -16.82 -2.75 -54.73
N ALA A 215 -17.02 -2.25 -53.50
CA ALA A 215 -18.11 -1.32 -53.20
C ALA A 215 -17.86 0.05 -53.88
N ASP A 216 -18.93 0.82 -54.10
CA ASP A 216 -18.83 2.18 -54.62
C ASP A 216 -18.15 3.14 -53.61
N ALA A 217 -17.64 4.26 -54.10
CA ALA A 217 -16.90 5.23 -53.29
C ALA A 217 -17.69 5.76 -52.08
N THR A 218 -19.00 5.98 -52.23
CA THR A 218 -19.87 6.47 -51.16
C THR A 218 -20.06 5.40 -50.07
N ALA A 219 -20.25 4.14 -50.46
CA ALA A 219 -20.30 3.01 -49.54
C ALA A 219 -18.94 2.74 -48.86
N LEU A 220 -17.81 2.92 -49.58
CA LEU A 220 -16.47 2.75 -49.03
C LEU A 220 -16.17 3.77 -47.93
N ILE A 221 -16.29 5.08 -48.19
CA ILE A 221 -16.03 6.09 -47.15
C ILE A 221 -17.00 5.94 -45.97
N ARG A 222 -18.28 5.69 -46.23
CA ARG A 222 -19.27 5.49 -45.16
C ARG A 222 -18.87 4.33 -44.25
N ARG A 223 -18.47 3.17 -44.79
CA ARG A 223 -18.02 2.02 -43.99
C ARG A 223 -16.77 2.36 -43.19
N LEU A 224 -15.71 2.83 -43.86
CA LEU A 224 -14.43 3.10 -43.22
C LEU A 224 -14.53 4.07 -42.03
N THR A 225 -15.32 5.16 -42.13
CA THR A 225 -15.47 6.09 -41.01
C THR A 225 -16.25 5.46 -39.84
N TYR A 226 -17.33 4.71 -40.08
CA TYR A 226 -18.05 4.02 -38.99
C TYR A 226 -17.23 2.88 -38.36
N ASP A 227 -16.44 2.16 -39.16
CA ASP A 227 -15.65 1.02 -38.67
C ASP A 227 -14.42 1.50 -37.88
N LEU A 228 -13.70 2.51 -38.39
CA LEU A 228 -12.48 3.01 -37.75
C LEU A 228 -12.74 4.04 -36.64
N THR A 229 -13.65 5.01 -36.82
CA THR A 229 -13.89 6.09 -35.83
C THR A 229 -15.29 6.09 -35.22
N GLY A 230 -16.21 5.25 -35.70
CA GLY A 230 -17.59 5.20 -35.20
C GLY A 230 -18.50 6.34 -35.65
N LEU A 231 -17.97 7.30 -36.42
CA LEU A 231 -18.66 8.52 -36.83
C LEU A 231 -19.10 8.46 -38.31
N PRO A 232 -20.12 9.24 -38.71
CA PRO A 232 -20.39 9.49 -40.13
C PRO A 232 -19.32 10.42 -40.74
N PRO A 233 -18.92 10.24 -42.01
CA PRO A 233 -18.17 11.26 -42.74
C PRO A 233 -19.08 12.47 -43.05
N THR A 234 -18.51 13.68 -43.09
CA THR A 234 -19.25 14.88 -43.50
C THR A 234 -19.55 14.88 -45.01
N PRO A 235 -20.57 15.61 -45.48
CA PRO A 235 -20.86 15.72 -46.91
C PRO A 235 -19.67 16.19 -47.77
N ALA A 236 -18.85 17.10 -47.23
CA ALA A 236 -17.66 17.61 -47.92
C ALA A 236 -16.57 16.53 -48.09
N GLU A 237 -16.38 15.66 -47.10
CA GLU A 237 -15.46 14.51 -47.20
C GLU A 237 -15.96 13.45 -48.17
N ILE A 238 -17.28 13.20 -48.22
CA ILE A 238 -17.89 12.30 -49.21
C ILE A 238 -17.65 12.86 -50.62
N ASP A 239 -18.01 14.12 -50.86
CA ASP A 239 -17.82 14.80 -52.15
C ASP A 239 -16.34 14.83 -52.57
N GLN A 240 -15.42 15.01 -51.62
CA GLN A 240 -13.98 14.96 -51.88
C GLN A 240 -13.53 13.55 -52.28
N PHE A 241 -13.79 12.55 -51.43
CA PHE A 241 -13.35 11.17 -51.68
C PHE A 241 -13.97 10.57 -52.94
N VAL A 242 -15.24 10.85 -53.22
CA VAL A 242 -15.91 10.39 -54.46
C VAL A 242 -15.24 10.97 -55.71
N ARG A 243 -14.75 12.23 -55.67
CA ARG A 243 -13.96 12.81 -56.78
C ARG A 243 -12.56 12.23 -56.89
N GLU A 244 -11.86 12.05 -55.76
CA GLU A 244 -10.50 11.52 -55.72
C GLU A 244 -10.44 10.05 -56.15
N TYR A 245 -11.38 9.22 -55.67
CA TYR A 245 -11.53 7.81 -56.03
C TYR A 245 -12.08 7.59 -57.45
N ALA A 246 -12.71 8.60 -58.06
CA ALA A 246 -13.03 8.62 -59.49
C ALA A 246 -11.86 9.15 -60.36
N GLY A 247 -10.75 9.56 -59.74
CA GLY A 247 -9.55 10.07 -60.40
C GLY A 247 -8.61 8.97 -60.93
N PRO A 248 -7.42 9.35 -61.40
CA PRO A 248 -6.45 8.41 -61.98
C PRO A 248 -5.78 7.47 -60.97
N GLN A 249 -5.87 7.77 -59.67
CA GLN A 249 -5.14 7.09 -58.59
C GLN A 249 -6.08 6.67 -57.43
N PRO A 250 -7.08 5.81 -57.70
CA PRO A 250 -8.11 5.44 -56.70
C PRO A 250 -7.53 4.73 -55.46
N GLU A 251 -6.45 3.98 -55.64
CA GLU A 251 -5.75 3.32 -54.53
C GLU A 251 -5.13 4.35 -53.57
N GLU A 252 -4.48 5.39 -54.08
CA GLU A 252 -3.85 6.43 -53.26
C GLU A 252 -4.90 7.24 -52.50
N ALA A 253 -6.06 7.53 -53.11
CA ALA A 253 -7.20 8.13 -52.42
C ALA A 253 -7.72 7.24 -51.28
N TYR A 254 -7.79 5.93 -51.49
CA TYR A 254 -8.20 4.96 -50.47
C TYR A 254 -7.20 4.85 -49.31
N GLN A 255 -5.90 4.76 -49.60
CA GLN A 255 -4.85 4.75 -48.58
C GLN A 255 -4.78 6.07 -47.81
N ALA A 256 -4.93 7.22 -48.48
CA ALA A 256 -4.99 8.53 -47.82
C ALA A 256 -6.18 8.64 -46.86
N LEU A 257 -7.36 8.12 -47.25
CA LEU A 257 -8.53 8.04 -46.38
C LEU A 257 -8.27 7.15 -45.16
N LEU A 258 -7.69 5.95 -45.35
CA LEU A 258 -7.32 5.06 -44.25
C LEU A 258 -6.33 5.72 -43.28
N THR A 259 -5.23 6.30 -43.79
CA THR A 259 -4.24 7.01 -42.96
C THR A 259 -4.87 8.16 -42.17
N ARG A 260 -5.78 8.93 -42.79
CA ARG A 260 -6.50 10.03 -42.13
C ARG A 260 -7.44 9.56 -41.02
N LEU A 261 -8.08 8.40 -41.18
CA LEU A 261 -8.99 7.84 -40.19
C LEU A 261 -8.25 7.16 -39.03
N LEU A 262 -7.15 6.45 -39.30
CA LEU A 262 -6.30 5.83 -38.28
C LEU A 262 -5.56 6.87 -37.43
N ASN A 263 -5.14 8.00 -38.02
CA ASN A 263 -4.54 9.13 -37.29
C ASN A 263 -5.57 10.04 -36.60
N SER A 264 -6.86 9.69 -36.61
CA SER A 264 -7.90 10.45 -35.92
C SER A 264 -7.95 10.06 -34.43
N PRO A 265 -8.05 11.01 -33.47
CA PRO A 265 -8.17 10.67 -32.05
C PRO A 265 -9.41 9.80 -31.75
N HIS A 266 -10.43 9.88 -32.59
CA HIS A 266 -11.64 9.06 -32.53
C HIS A 266 -11.40 7.58 -32.83
N TYR A 267 -10.26 7.19 -33.43
CA TYR A 267 -9.89 5.79 -33.63
C TYR A 267 -9.73 5.06 -32.28
N GLY A 268 -8.92 5.63 -31.38
CA GLY A 268 -8.72 5.08 -30.04
C GLY A 268 -9.96 5.17 -29.15
N GLU A 269 -10.84 6.17 -29.34
CA GLU A 269 -12.15 6.22 -28.68
C GLU A 269 -13.05 5.07 -29.15
N ARG A 270 -13.12 4.85 -30.47
CA ARG A 270 -13.91 3.77 -31.09
C ARG A 270 -13.42 2.39 -30.68
N TRP A 271 -12.13 2.12 -30.82
CA TRP A 271 -11.54 0.80 -30.57
C TRP A 271 -11.31 0.54 -29.07
N GLY A 272 -10.88 1.56 -28.31
CA GLY A 272 -10.73 1.46 -26.86
C GLY A 272 -12.01 1.06 -26.15
N ARG A 273 -13.18 1.51 -26.65
CA ARG A 273 -14.50 1.09 -26.15
C ARG A 273 -14.69 -0.44 -26.20
N HIS A 274 -14.24 -1.12 -27.26
CA HIS A 274 -14.34 -2.59 -27.35
C HIS A 274 -13.48 -3.30 -26.30
N TRP A 275 -12.31 -2.75 -25.97
CA TRP A 275 -11.49 -3.27 -24.87
C TRP A 275 -12.16 -3.01 -23.51
N LEU A 276 -12.66 -1.80 -23.29
CA LEU A 276 -13.30 -1.37 -22.03
C LEU A 276 -14.55 -2.19 -21.70
N ASP A 277 -15.38 -2.51 -22.70
CA ASP A 277 -16.51 -3.44 -22.57
C ASP A 277 -16.03 -4.81 -22.04
N LEU A 278 -14.96 -5.36 -22.63
CA LEU A 278 -14.41 -6.69 -22.32
C LEU A 278 -13.79 -6.77 -20.92
N VAL A 279 -13.02 -5.75 -20.50
CA VAL A 279 -12.40 -5.70 -19.16
C VAL A 279 -13.35 -5.23 -18.05
N ARG A 280 -14.66 -5.13 -18.33
CA ARG A 280 -15.70 -4.78 -17.36
C ARG A 280 -15.46 -3.41 -16.72
N PHE A 281 -15.08 -2.43 -17.55
CA PHE A 281 -14.86 -1.04 -17.11
C PHE A 281 -16.16 -0.38 -16.63
N ALA A 282 -16.10 0.25 -15.46
CA ALA A 282 -17.16 1.11 -14.92
C ALA A 282 -16.53 2.23 -14.07
N GLU A 283 -17.15 3.40 -14.07
CA GLU A 283 -16.75 4.54 -13.23
C GLU A 283 -17.46 4.52 -11.85
N THR A 284 -18.28 3.49 -11.59
CA THR A 284 -18.97 3.24 -10.31
C THR A 284 -18.72 1.82 -9.80
N HIS A 285 -19.14 1.52 -8.56
CA HIS A 285 -18.91 0.24 -7.90
C HIS A 285 -19.59 -0.95 -8.63
N GLY A 286 -20.70 -0.73 -9.32
CA GLY A 286 -21.50 -1.78 -9.97
C GLY A 286 -22.21 -2.70 -8.98
N TYR A 287 -22.38 -2.26 -7.73
CA TYR A 287 -22.95 -3.02 -6.62
C TYR A 287 -23.71 -2.12 -5.65
N GLU A 288 -24.81 -2.61 -5.07
CA GLU A 288 -25.71 -1.98 -4.08
C GLU A 288 -25.69 -0.43 -3.95
N ARG A 289 -24.68 0.14 -3.30
CA ARG A 289 -24.53 1.58 -3.04
C ARG A 289 -24.10 2.41 -4.28
N ASP A 290 -23.64 1.73 -5.33
CA ASP A 290 -23.14 2.21 -6.63
C ASP A 290 -22.35 3.53 -6.61
N SER A 291 -21.44 3.66 -5.64
CA SER A 291 -20.63 4.86 -5.49
C SER A 291 -19.57 4.98 -6.59
N ALA A 292 -19.10 6.21 -6.86
CA ALA A 292 -18.10 6.45 -7.90
C ALA A 292 -16.73 5.88 -7.53
N LYS A 293 -16.08 5.14 -8.44
CA LYS A 293 -14.69 4.67 -8.29
C LYS A 293 -13.74 5.85 -8.54
N PRO A 294 -12.98 6.34 -7.54
CA PRO A 294 -12.13 7.50 -7.74
C PRO A 294 -11.11 7.28 -8.86
N PHE A 295 -11.04 8.22 -9.79
CA PHE A 295 -10.02 8.29 -10.84
C PHE A 295 -9.99 7.14 -11.87
N ALA A 296 -10.97 6.23 -11.87
CA ALA A 296 -11.09 5.12 -12.83
C ALA A 296 -11.01 5.59 -14.30
N TRP A 297 -11.51 6.79 -14.60
CA TRP A 297 -11.41 7.45 -15.91
C TRP A 297 -9.98 7.50 -16.50
N ARG A 298 -8.93 7.50 -15.67
CA ARG A 298 -7.53 7.47 -16.15
C ARG A 298 -7.20 6.17 -16.88
N TYR A 299 -7.78 5.04 -16.46
CA TYR A 299 -7.61 3.76 -17.15
C TYR A 299 -8.27 3.78 -18.54
N ARG A 300 -9.49 4.33 -18.65
CA ARG A 300 -10.15 4.58 -19.95
C ARG A 300 -9.25 5.41 -20.87
N ASP A 301 -8.71 6.51 -20.37
CA ASP A 301 -7.88 7.41 -21.17
C ASP A 301 -6.53 6.76 -21.56
N TYR A 302 -5.94 5.93 -20.68
CA TYR A 302 -4.79 5.08 -21.01
C TYR A 302 -5.08 4.08 -22.13
N VAL A 303 -6.27 3.45 -22.13
CA VAL A 303 -6.68 2.53 -23.21
C VAL A 303 -6.83 3.30 -24.53
N ILE A 304 -7.57 4.42 -24.52
CA ILE A 304 -7.77 5.27 -25.71
C ILE A 304 -6.43 5.75 -26.30
N LYS A 305 -5.52 6.23 -25.44
CA LYS A 305 -4.14 6.59 -25.83
C LYS A 305 -3.39 5.40 -26.42
N SER A 306 -3.46 4.22 -25.80
CA SER A 306 -2.72 3.04 -26.25
C SER A 306 -3.14 2.59 -27.66
N PHE A 307 -4.42 2.68 -28.01
CA PHE A 307 -4.89 2.46 -29.38
C PHE A 307 -4.43 3.59 -30.34
N ASN A 308 -4.59 4.87 -29.97
CA ASN A 308 -4.16 6.00 -30.80
C ASN A 308 -2.64 6.07 -31.04
N ALA A 309 -1.84 5.55 -30.10
CA ALA A 309 -0.39 5.44 -30.22
C ALA A 309 0.08 4.14 -30.92
N ASN A 310 -0.85 3.26 -31.34
CA ASN A 310 -0.57 1.93 -31.87
C ASN A 310 0.40 1.13 -30.97
N LYS A 311 0.14 1.12 -29.66
CA LYS A 311 0.97 0.43 -28.66
C LYS A 311 1.00 -1.08 -28.96
N PRO A 312 2.20 -1.72 -29.01
CA PRO A 312 2.33 -3.16 -29.20
C PRO A 312 1.47 -3.96 -28.20
N TYR A 313 0.78 -5.00 -28.69
CA TYR A 313 -0.22 -5.74 -27.92
C TYR A 313 0.40 -6.47 -26.70
N ASP A 314 1.58 -7.04 -26.88
CA ASP A 314 2.42 -7.61 -25.83
C ASP A 314 2.70 -6.59 -24.71
N ARG A 315 3.10 -5.37 -25.06
CA ARG A 315 3.36 -4.31 -24.09
C ARG A 315 2.06 -3.83 -23.42
N PHE A 316 0.98 -3.69 -24.19
CA PHE A 316 -0.33 -3.28 -23.69
C PHE A 316 -0.93 -4.27 -22.69
N LEU A 317 -0.82 -5.59 -22.93
CA LEU A 317 -1.21 -6.62 -21.95
C LEU A 317 -0.27 -6.60 -20.72
N THR A 318 1.04 -6.51 -20.94
CA THR A 318 2.03 -6.57 -19.87
C THR A 318 1.90 -5.39 -18.90
N GLU A 319 1.65 -4.17 -19.38
CA GLU A 319 1.39 -3.00 -18.53
C GLU A 319 0.13 -3.19 -17.67
N GLN A 320 -0.93 -3.79 -18.20
CA GLN A 320 -2.18 -4.00 -17.46
C GLN A 320 -2.07 -5.07 -16.38
N LEU A 321 -1.32 -6.14 -16.64
CA LEU A 321 -1.11 -7.22 -15.68
C LEU A 321 -0.03 -6.88 -14.65
N ALA A 322 1.05 -6.19 -15.05
CA ALA A 322 2.30 -6.11 -14.30
C ALA A 322 3.05 -4.77 -14.48
N GLY A 323 2.37 -3.69 -14.86
CA GLY A 323 2.99 -2.39 -15.15
C GLY A 323 3.71 -1.71 -13.98
N ASP A 324 3.46 -2.15 -12.75
CA ASP A 324 4.15 -1.78 -11.50
C ASP A 324 5.37 -2.68 -11.19
N GLU A 325 5.47 -3.84 -11.85
CA GLU A 325 6.54 -4.83 -11.67
C GLU A 325 7.67 -4.70 -12.70
N LEU A 326 7.43 -3.94 -13.78
CA LEU A 326 8.37 -3.67 -14.88
C LEU A 326 9.69 -3.02 -14.43
N ASP A 327 10.70 -3.06 -15.30
CA ASP A 327 11.97 -2.36 -15.07
C ASP A 327 11.93 -0.89 -15.53
N ASP A 328 11.02 -0.55 -16.43
CA ASP A 328 10.72 0.78 -16.94
C ASP A 328 9.34 1.29 -16.45
N VAL A 329 9.07 1.19 -15.15
CA VAL A 329 7.83 1.67 -14.53
C VAL A 329 7.62 3.15 -14.83
N SER A 330 6.42 3.50 -15.32
CA SER A 330 6.00 4.86 -15.65
C SER A 330 4.61 5.15 -15.07
N THR A 331 4.17 6.41 -15.09
CA THR A 331 2.80 6.75 -14.70
C THR A 331 1.74 6.04 -15.55
N GLU A 332 2.01 5.80 -16.85
CA GLU A 332 1.06 5.07 -17.70
C GLU A 332 1.03 3.57 -17.40
N SER A 333 2.17 2.91 -17.13
CA SER A 333 2.18 1.51 -16.72
C SER A 333 1.55 1.31 -15.33
N MET A 334 1.72 2.26 -14.41
CA MET A 334 1.01 2.28 -13.13
C MET A 334 -0.52 2.43 -13.32
N ILE A 335 -0.98 3.32 -14.21
CA ILE A 335 -2.41 3.48 -14.54
C ILE A 335 -3.00 2.21 -15.17
N ALA A 336 -2.23 1.52 -16.01
CA ALA A 336 -2.67 0.30 -16.68
C ALA A 336 -3.08 -0.81 -15.68
N THR A 337 -2.37 -0.92 -14.55
CA THR A 337 -2.72 -1.86 -13.47
C THR A 337 -4.06 -1.52 -12.76
N GLY A 338 -4.69 -0.40 -13.09
CA GLY A 338 -6.09 -0.11 -12.74
C GLY A 338 -7.08 -1.18 -13.24
N TYR A 339 -6.66 -2.04 -14.18
CA TYR A 339 -7.32 -3.30 -14.53
C TYR A 339 -7.81 -4.09 -13.30
N TYR A 340 -6.97 -4.24 -12.26
CA TYR A 340 -7.30 -4.96 -11.02
C TYR A 340 -8.32 -4.25 -10.11
N ARG A 341 -8.81 -3.08 -10.53
CA ARG A 341 -9.79 -2.25 -9.81
C ARG A 341 -11.10 -2.09 -10.60
N LEU A 342 -11.24 -2.78 -11.74
CA LEU A 342 -12.46 -2.82 -12.55
C LEU A 342 -13.46 -3.87 -12.00
N GLY A 343 -14.59 -4.05 -12.70
CA GLY A 343 -15.64 -4.98 -12.26
C GLY A 343 -16.36 -4.56 -10.96
N ILE A 344 -17.11 -5.51 -10.39
CA ILE A 344 -18.02 -5.29 -9.26
C ILE A 344 -17.22 -5.10 -7.96
N TRP A 345 -17.53 -4.06 -7.19
CA TRP A 345 -16.93 -3.77 -5.89
C TRP A 345 -18.02 -3.71 -4.81
N ASP A 346 -18.05 -4.73 -3.96
CA ASP A 346 -18.78 -4.73 -2.69
C ASP A 346 -17.94 -3.99 -1.61
N ASP A 347 -18.43 -2.85 -1.13
CA ASP A 347 -17.76 -2.01 -0.14
C ASP A 347 -18.21 -2.25 1.32
N GLU A 348 -19.26 -3.05 1.55
CA GLU A 348 -19.73 -3.45 2.89
C GLU A 348 -19.94 -4.99 3.04
N PRO A 349 -18.97 -5.85 2.63
CA PRO A 349 -19.16 -7.29 2.50
C PRO A 349 -19.47 -8.01 3.81
N ALA A 350 -20.58 -8.74 3.83
CA ALA A 350 -21.03 -9.56 4.97
C ALA A 350 -20.14 -10.81 5.21
N ASP A 351 -19.64 -11.45 4.15
CA ASP A 351 -18.61 -12.50 4.21
C ASP A 351 -17.38 -12.01 3.44
N ARG A 352 -16.39 -11.49 4.18
CA ARG A 352 -15.15 -10.94 3.62
C ARG A 352 -14.30 -11.99 2.87
N PRO A 353 -14.10 -13.22 3.39
CA PRO A 353 -13.50 -14.31 2.61
C PRO A 353 -14.19 -14.55 1.26
N LEU A 354 -15.52 -14.58 1.22
CA LEU A 354 -16.28 -14.77 -0.02
C LEU A 354 -16.07 -13.61 -0.99
N ALA A 355 -16.27 -12.37 -0.55
CA ALA A 355 -16.06 -11.19 -1.39
C ALA A 355 -14.64 -11.11 -1.98
N LYS A 356 -13.60 -11.44 -1.21
CA LYS A 356 -12.22 -11.53 -1.73
C LYS A 356 -12.09 -12.57 -2.84
N TYR A 357 -12.69 -13.75 -2.69
CA TYR A 357 -12.64 -14.79 -3.72
C TYR A 357 -13.53 -14.51 -4.94
N ASP A 358 -14.62 -13.75 -4.80
CA ASP A 358 -15.45 -13.28 -5.93
C ASP A 358 -14.75 -12.18 -6.75
N ILE A 359 -13.99 -11.30 -6.09
CA ILE A 359 -13.10 -10.34 -6.79
C ILE A 359 -11.99 -11.10 -7.56
N LEU A 360 -11.36 -12.10 -6.92
CA LEU A 360 -10.33 -12.91 -7.57
C LEU A 360 -10.88 -13.76 -8.73
N ASP A 361 -12.09 -14.33 -8.62
CA ASP A 361 -12.79 -14.97 -9.74
C ASP A 361 -13.09 -13.95 -10.85
N GLY A 362 -13.49 -12.73 -10.50
CA GLY A 362 -13.65 -11.63 -11.44
C GLY A 362 -12.38 -11.35 -12.26
N ILE A 363 -11.20 -11.36 -11.63
CA ILE A 363 -9.90 -11.18 -12.29
C ILE A 363 -9.53 -12.40 -13.15
N VAL A 364 -9.65 -13.62 -12.61
CA VAL A 364 -9.29 -14.88 -13.30
C VAL A 364 -10.19 -15.13 -14.51
N SER A 365 -11.50 -14.96 -14.38
CA SER A 365 -12.46 -15.12 -15.47
C SER A 365 -12.26 -14.08 -16.57
N THR A 366 -12.03 -12.80 -16.21
CA THR A 366 -11.77 -11.73 -17.19
C THR A 366 -10.43 -11.94 -17.89
N THR A 367 -9.36 -12.30 -17.17
CA THR A 367 -8.05 -12.62 -17.80
C THR A 367 -8.19 -13.82 -18.75
N GLY A 368 -8.83 -14.90 -18.29
CA GLY A 368 -9.05 -16.10 -19.10
C GLY A 368 -9.84 -15.83 -20.37
N GLN A 369 -10.93 -15.06 -20.29
CA GLN A 369 -11.79 -14.79 -21.45
C GLN A 369 -11.20 -13.75 -22.41
N VAL A 370 -10.60 -12.68 -21.89
CA VAL A 370 -10.17 -11.51 -22.69
C VAL A 370 -8.74 -11.64 -23.20
N MET A 371 -7.84 -12.29 -22.45
CA MET A 371 -6.42 -12.40 -22.79
C MET A 371 -5.99 -13.82 -23.20
N LEU A 372 -6.80 -14.86 -22.95
CA LEU A 372 -6.53 -16.24 -23.36
C LEU A 372 -7.62 -16.86 -24.24
N GLY A 373 -8.78 -16.21 -24.42
CA GLY A 373 -9.92 -16.76 -25.17
C GLY A 373 -10.60 -17.97 -24.52
N MET A 374 -10.36 -18.25 -23.23
CA MET A 374 -10.78 -19.48 -22.53
C MET A 374 -11.92 -19.25 -21.53
N SER A 375 -12.93 -20.13 -21.54
CA SER A 375 -14.06 -20.14 -20.60
C SER A 375 -13.74 -20.75 -19.22
N ILE A 376 -12.69 -20.25 -18.56
CA ILE A 376 -12.11 -20.86 -17.34
C ILE A 376 -13.11 -20.88 -16.15
N GLY A 377 -14.08 -19.97 -16.07
CA GLY A 377 -14.93 -19.75 -14.88
C GLY A 377 -15.65 -20.98 -14.30
N CYS A 378 -16.09 -21.97 -15.10
CA CYS A 378 -16.76 -23.14 -14.52
C CYS A 378 -15.82 -24.01 -13.68
N ALA A 379 -14.51 -23.97 -13.95
CA ALA A 379 -13.48 -24.71 -13.22
C ALA A 379 -13.35 -24.28 -11.74
N ARG A 380 -13.94 -23.13 -11.34
CA ARG A 380 -14.04 -22.69 -9.94
C ARG A 380 -14.70 -23.72 -9.02
N CYS A 381 -15.72 -24.43 -9.49
CA CYS A 381 -16.57 -25.27 -8.63
C CYS A 381 -16.47 -26.78 -8.90
N HIS A 382 -16.03 -27.16 -10.10
CA HIS A 382 -15.82 -28.54 -10.55
C HIS A 382 -15.00 -28.51 -11.84
N ASP A 383 -14.36 -29.61 -12.24
CA ASP A 383 -13.65 -29.69 -13.52
C ASP A 383 -14.54 -29.24 -14.70
N HIS A 384 -13.97 -28.50 -15.65
CA HIS A 384 -14.73 -27.83 -16.70
C HIS A 384 -15.48 -28.83 -17.59
N LYS A 385 -16.69 -28.48 -18.02
CA LYS A 385 -17.66 -29.45 -18.59
C LYS A 385 -17.31 -29.95 -20.01
N LYS A 386 -16.39 -29.29 -20.71
CA LYS A 386 -16.04 -29.59 -22.12
C LYS A 386 -14.54 -29.51 -22.33
N ASP A 387 -14.00 -28.31 -22.17
CA ASP A 387 -12.57 -28.02 -22.32
C ASP A 387 -11.79 -28.72 -21.19
N PRO A 388 -10.56 -29.20 -21.45
CA PRO A 388 -9.75 -29.96 -20.49
C PRO A 388 -9.11 -29.06 -19.43
N LEU A 389 -9.93 -28.50 -18.55
CA LEU A 389 -9.53 -27.61 -17.46
C LEU A 389 -9.99 -28.21 -16.12
N PRO A 390 -9.11 -28.93 -15.38
CA PRO A 390 -9.45 -29.39 -14.04
C PRO A 390 -9.59 -28.20 -13.10
N ALA A 391 -10.29 -28.36 -11.98
CA ALA A 391 -10.41 -27.30 -10.97
C ALA A 391 -9.04 -26.84 -10.43
N ARG A 392 -8.03 -27.72 -10.45
CA ARG A 392 -6.65 -27.40 -10.10
C ARG A 392 -6.05 -26.28 -10.95
N ASP A 393 -6.36 -26.22 -12.25
CA ASP A 393 -5.81 -25.20 -13.16
C ASP A 393 -6.41 -23.82 -12.89
N TYR A 394 -7.71 -23.75 -12.58
CA TYR A 394 -8.36 -22.51 -12.13
C TYR A 394 -7.66 -21.93 -10.89
N TYR A 395 -7.41 -22.78 -9.88
CA TYR A 395 -6.78 -22.31 -8.64
C TYR A 395 -5.29 -22.01 -8.80
N SER A 396 -4.59 -22.70 -9.72
CA SER A 396 -3.19 -22.41 -10.05
C SER A 396 -3.05 -21.10 -10.83
N LEU A 397 -4.04 -20.75 -11.67
CA LEU A 397 -4.12 -19.43 -12.31
C LEU A 397 -4.48 -18.33 -11.30
N LEU A 398 -5.41 -18.60 -10.37
CA LEU A 398 -5.77 -17.69 -9.28
C LEU A 398 -4.57 -17.36 -8.36
N ALA A 399 -3.63 -18.30 -8.19
CA ALA A 399 -2.45 -18.12 -7.35
C ALA A 399 -1.49 -17.00 -7.84
N TYR A 400 -1.57 -16.58 -9.11
CA TYR A 400 -0.87 -15.41 -9.64
C TYR A 400 -1.42 -14.08 -9.09
N PHE A 401 -2.70 -14.04 -8.74
CA PHE A 401 -3.39 -12.82 -8.28
C PHE A 401 -3.68 -12.81 -6.78
N ARG A 402 -3.40 -13.90 -6.06
CA ARG A 402 -3.79 -14.10 -4.65
C ARG A 402 -3.34 -12.98 -3.70
N ASP A 403 -2.18 -12.39 -4.00
CA ASP A 403 -1.52 -11.39 -3.15
C ASP A 403 -1.96 -9.95 -3.45
N VAL A 404 -2.79 -9.73 -4.49
CA VAL A 404 -3.40 -8.42 -4.78
C VAL A 404 -4.28 -7.98 -3.61
N SER A 405 -4.13 -6.73 -3.18
CA SER A 405 -4.89 -6.13 -2.08
C SER A 405 -6.37 -5.93 -2.45
N ASP A 406 -7.27 -6.05 -1.47
CA ASP A 406 -8.71 -5.91 -1.71
C ASP A 406 -9.07 -4.51 -2.27
N MET A 407 -10.17 -4.40 -3.03
CA MET A 407 -10.67 -3.09 -3.45
C MET A 407 -11.15 -2.29 -2.24
N ASN A 408 -10.51 -1.16 -1.95
CA ASN A 408 -10.96 -0.19 -0.97
C ASN A 408 -10.55 1.24 -1.37
N VAL A 409 -11.28 2.25 -0.87
CA VAL A 409 -11.09 3.67 -1.24
C VAL A 409 -9.76 4.26 -0.74
N GLY A 410 -9.08 3.60 0.21
CA GLY A 410 -7.78 4.00 0.75
C GLY A 410 -6.58 3.45 -0.03
N ASN A 411 -6.79 2.54 -0.99
CA ASN A 411 -5.72 2.01 -1.86
C ASN A 411 -5.47 2.88 -3.11
N LEU A 412 -5.72 4.20 -3.01
CA LEU A 412 -5.31 5.17 -4.03
C LEU A 412 -3.82 5.49 -3.86
N ARG A 413 -3.07 5.51 -4.96
CA ARG A 413 -1.62 5.74 -4.95
C ARG A 413 -1.31 7.04 -5.68
N ARG A 414 -0.53 7.94 -5.07
CA ARG A 414 0.03 9.11 -5.75
C ARG A 414 1.24 8.67 -6.58
N VAL A 415 1.21 8.93 -7.88
CA VAL A 415 2.24 8.54 -8.86
C VAL A 415 2.61 9.75 -9.71
N ALA A 416 3.91 10.06 -9.78
CA ALA A 416 4.41 11.27 -10.43
C ALA A 416 4.88 11.01 -11.87
N TYR A 417 4.38 11.79 -12.82
CA TYR A 417 5.02 11.88 -14.14
C TYR A 417 6.44 12.43 -13.99
N ASP A 418 7.34 12.06 -14.91
CA ASP A 418 8.71 12.58 -14.93
C ASP A 418 8.75 14.10 -15.12
N VAL A 419 7.72 14.65 -15.80
CA VAL A 419 7.47 16.09 -15.89
C VAL A 419 7.15 16.67 -14.53
N ASP A 420 6.22 16.09 -13.76
CA ASP A 420 5.89 16.54 -12.40
C ASP A 420 7.11 16.51 -11.49
N GLN A 421 7.95 15.47 -11.59
CA GLN A 421 9.19 15.35 -10.80
C GLN A 421 10.16 16.50 -11.10
N LYS A 422 10.33 16.84 -12.39
CA LYS A 422 11.18 17.95 -12.83
C LYS A 422 10.61 19.31 -12.44
N GLU A 423 9.32 19.55 -12.69
CA GLU A 423 8.65 20.79 -12.33
C GLU A 423 8.62 21.00 -10.81
N GLN A 424 8.40 19.94 -10.02
CA GLN A 424 8.48 20.02 -8.56
C GLN A 424 9.91 20.31 -8.09
N ALA A 425 10.93 19.68 -8.68
CA ALA A 425 12.33 19.98 -8.36
C ALA A 425 12.69 21.45 -8.67
N GLU A 426 12.21 21.98 -9.81
CA GLU A 426 12.38 23.38 -10.19
C GLU A 426 11.61 24.34 -9.26
N ALA A 427 10.37 24.02 -8.89
CA ALA A 427 9.54 24.80 -7.97
C ALA A 427 10.10 24.82 -6.55
N GLN A 428 10.52 23.67 -6.01
CA GLN A 428 11.22 23.60 -4.72
C GLN A 428 12.54 24.40 -4.77
N ALA A 429 13.27 24.34 -5.88
CA ALA A 429 14.50 25.11 -6.05
C ALA A 429 14.23 26.62 -6.18
N ALA A 430 13.11 27.03 -6.79
CA ALA A 430 12.66 28.42 -6.83
C ALA A 430 12.28 28.94 -5.42
N HIS A 431 11.54 28.14 -4.66
CA HIS A 431 11.18 28.44 -3.28
C HIS A 431 12.42 28.64 -2.40
N ARG A 432 13.35 27.68 -2.39
CA ARG A 432 14.62 27.77 -1.65
C ARG A 432 15.47 28.97 -2.06
N ARG A 433 15.52 29.31 -3.36
CA ARG A 433 16.19 30.54 -3.83
C ARG A 433 15.56 31.80 -3.25
N ARG A 434 14.22 31.87 -3.16
CA ARG A 434 13.52 33.05 -2.61
C ARG A 434 13.69 33.16 -1.10
N GLU A 435 13.56 32.06 -0.37
CA GLU A 435 13.80 32.03 1.09
C GLU A 435 15.20 32.55 1.43
N HIS A 436 16.22 32.07 0.69
CA HIS A 436 17.62 32.49 0.88
C HIS A 436 17.86 33.97 0.52
N GLU A 437 17.26 34.47 -0.57
CA GLU A 437 17.31 35.89 -0.95
C GLU A 437 16.75 36.80 0.16
N VAL A 438 15.58 36.43 0.68
CA VAL A 438 14.87 37.17 1.74
C VAL A 438 15.66 37.10 3.05
N TYR A 439 16.14 35.92 3.46
CA TYR A 439 16.97 35.74 4.66
C TYR A 439 18.26 36.55 4.58
N ARG A 440 19.01 36.50 3.46
CA ARG A 440 20.23 37.30 3.28
C ARG A 440 19.97 38.79 3.45
N ARG A 441 18.91 39.30 2.84
CA ARG A 441 18.55 40.73 2.90
C ARG A 441 18.11 41.15 4.32
N LEU A 442 17.38 40.27 5.02
CA LEU A 442 17.02 40.43 6.43
C LEU A 442 18.27 40.48 7.33
N GLN A 443 19.25 39.60 7.12
CA GLN A 443 20.53 39.63 7.86
C GLN A 443 21.35 40.89 7.59
N GLY A 444 21.35 41.40 6.36
CA GLY A 444 22.01 42.67 6.03
C GLY A 444 21.45 43.84 6.86
N LEU A 445 20.13 43.97 6.95
CA LEU A 445 19.47 45.03 7.72
C LEU A 445 19.58 44.81 9.24
N ARG A 446 19.56 43.56 9.73
CA ARG A 446 19.90 43.23 11.13
C ARG A 446 21.35 43.63 11.46
N GLY A 447 22.29 43.38 10.56
CA GLY A 447 23.69 43.79 10.71
C GLY A 447 23.87 45.31 10.73
N GLU A 448 23.15 46.04 9.88
CA GLU A 448 23.11 47.51 9.88
C GLU A 448 22.53 48.04 11.20
N PHE A 449 21.39 47.49 11.65
CA PHE A 449 20.76 47.86 12.92
C PHE A 449 21.73 47.71 14.10
N ALA A 450 22.43 46.57 14.20
CA ALA A 450 23.40 46.32 15.27
C ALA A 450 24.55 47.34 15.29
N GLN A 451 25.05 47.74 14.12
CA GLN A 451 26.10 48.76 14.01
C GLN A 451 25.60 50.14 14.43
N VAL A 452 24.43 50.56 13.94
CA VAL A 452 23.84 51.86 14.26
C VAL A 452 23.44 51.94 15.74
N LEU A 453 22.92 50.86 16.32
CA LEU A 453 22.58 50.77 17.74
C LEU A 453 23.82 50.88 18.64
N ARG A 454 24.92 50.20 18.30
CA ARG A 454 26.21 50.34 19.00
C ARG A 454 26.73 51.78 18.91
N ALA A 455 26.68 52.39 17.72
CA ALA A 455 27.19 53.74 17.48
C ALA A 455 26.37 54.85 18.15
N LYS A 456 25.03 54.78 18.12
CA LYS A 456 24.13 55.83 18.65
C LYS A 456 23.79 55.66 20.14
N ARG A 457 23.75 54.43 20.66
CA ARG A 457 23.31 54.15 22.05
C ARG A 457 24.39 53.54 22.94
N GLY A 458 25.57 53.21 22.42
CA GLY A 458 26.65 52.57 23.18
C GLY A 458 26.37 51.11 23.59
N ILE A 459 25.27 50.53 23.08
CA ILE A 459 24.85 49.16 23.41
C ILE A 459 25.64 48.20 22.50
N GLU A 460 26.58 47.45 23.08
CA GLU A 460 27.27 46.41 22.34
C GLU A 460 26.35 45.20 22.14
N VAL A 461 25.91 44.98 20.90
CA VAL A 461 25.16 43.78 20.48
C VAL A 461 26.10 42.72 19.88
N GLN A 462 27.30 42.60 20.45
CA GLN A 462 27.92 41.28 20.48
C GLN A 462 27.22 40.48 21.59
N PRO A 463 26.80 39.22 21.35
CA PRO A 463 26.29 38.37 22.41
C PRO A 463 27.34 38.28 23.52
N ALA A 464 26.94 38.48 24.79
CA ALA A 464 27.90 38.47 25.89
C ALA A 464 28.47 37.05 26.07
N GLY A 465 29.70 36.83 25.58
CA GLY A 465 30.30 35.49 25.48
C GLY A 465 30.27 34.86 24.08
N ALA A 466 29.99 35.62 23.02
CA ALA A 466 30.38 35.24 21.66
C ALA A 466 31.91 35.24 21.55
N ASP A 467 32.48 34.06 21.35
CA ASP A 467 33.94 33.84 21.37
C ASP A 467 34.60 33.95 19.99
N LEU A 468 33.82 34.10 18.92
CA LEU A 468 34.33 34.40 17.58
C LEU A 468 34.09 35.88 17.24
N ALA A 469 35.13 36.53 16.71
CA ALA A 469 35.05 37.85 16.12
C ALA A 469 35.42 37.82 14.64
N ASP A 470 35.03 38.88 13.92
CA ASP A 470 35.44 39.15 12.54
C ASP A 470 35.06 38.04 11.54
N LEU A 471 34.04 37.24 11.91
CA LEU A 471 33.67 35.98 11.26
C LEU A 471 33.08 36.21 9.86
N ARG A 472 33.59 35.44 8.91
CA ARG A 472 33.15 35.36 7.51
C ARG A 472 32.77 33.94 7.17
N TYR A 473 32.00 33.76 6.10
CA TYR A 473 31.72 32.46 5.52
C TYR A 473 31.91 32.46 4.01
N ARG A 474 32.18 31.28 3.44
CA ARG A 474 32.16 30.95 2.02
C ARG A 474 31.32 29.68 1.83
N PHE A 475 30.31 29.74 0.98
CA PHE A 475 29.36 28.67 0.70
C PHE A 475 29.62 28.05 -0.68
N TYR A 476 29.58 26.72 -0.77
CA TYR A 476 29.97 25.93 -1.93
C TYR A 476 28.89 24.90 -2.30
N ARG A 477 28.61 24.76 -3.60
CA ARG A 477 27.54 23.92 -4.16
C ARG A 477 28.10 22.70 -4.88
N ASP A 478 28.43 21.65 -4.13
CA ASP A 478 28.92 20.39 -4.70
C ASP A 478 28.68 19.20 -3.75
N THR A 479 28.94 17.99 -4.23
CA THR A 479 29.03 16.78 -3.42
C THR A 479 30.48 16.33 -3.32
N TRP A 480 30.92 15.93 -2.13
CA TRP A 480 32.22 15.29 -1.94
C TRP A 480 32.07 14.01 -1.10
N ASP A 481 32.92 13.02 -1.34
CA ASP A 481 33.03 11.84 -0.48
C ASP A 481 33.88 12.11 0.78
N ARG A 482 34.70 13.15 0.70
CA ARG A 482 35.58 13.61 1.76
C ARG A 482 35.80 15.12 1.68
N LEU A 483 36.16 15.76 2.80
CA LEU A 483 36.57 17.16 2.85
C LEU A 483 37.55 17.49 1.71
N PRO A 484 37.22 18.45 0.84
CA PRO A 484 38.15 18.95 -0.17
C PRO A 484 39.22 19.86 0.47
N ASP A 485 40.09 20.39 -0.38
CA ASP A 485 40.67 21.71 -0.15
C ASP A 485 39.67 22.75 -0.71
N PHE A 486 39.22 23.68 0.13
CA PHE A 486 38.19 24.66 -0.24
C PHE A 486 38.74 25.97 -0.82
N ASP A 487 40.01 26.30 -0.60
CA ASP A 487 40.60 27.56 -1.08
C ASP A 487 40.79 27.65 -2.61
N PRO A 488 41.10 26.56 -3.37
CA PRO A 488 41.12 26.61 -4.83
C PRO A 488 39.73 26.42 -5.46
N LEU A 489 38.69 26.11 -4.67
CA LEU A 489 37.33 25.92 -5.19
C LEU A 489 36.60 27.25 -5.37
N LYS A 490 35.77 27.32 -6.42
CA LYS A 490 34.85 28.45 -6.60
C LYS A 490 33.68 28.32 -5.63
N PHE A 491 33.56 29.26 -4.69
CA PHE A 491 32.35 29.44 -3.88
C PHE A 491 31.19 29.99 -4.72
N GLU A 492 29.96 29.70 -4.30
CA GLU A 492 28.74 30.32 -4.82
C GLU A 492 28.51 31.70 -4.18
N GLU A 493 28.77 31.80 -2.87
CA GLU A 493 28.47 32.98 -2.07
C GLU A 493 29.49 33.14 -0.93
N GLU A 494 29.75 34.38 -0.51
CA GLU A 494 30.53 34.71 0.68
C GLU A 494 29.88 35.87 1.44
N GLY A 495 30.16 35.99 2.74
CA GLY A 495 29.59 37.05 3.57
C GLY A 495 30.17 37.13 4.98
N THR A 496 29.63 38.04 5.80
CA THR A 496 30.03 38.30 7.19
C THR A 496 28.95 37.87 8.18
N LEU A 497 29.34 37.40 9.37
CA LEU A 497 28.45 36.97 10.45
C LEU A 497 28.71 37.83 11.71
N PRO A 498 27.99 38.95 11.91
CA PRO A 498 28.26 39.88 13.01
C PRO A 498 27.94 39.31 14.40
N ALA A 499 27.14 38.24 14.48
CA ALA A 499 26.75 37.59 15.73
C ALA A 499 27.89 36.82 16.44
N GLY A 500 29.01 36.55 15.76
CA GLY A 500 30.14 35.83 16.36
C GLY A 500 29.92 34.32 16.57
N TYR A 501 29.08 33.72 15.72
CA TYR A 501 28.74 32.29 15.76
C TYR A 501 28.71 31.65 14.37
N VAL A 502 29.07 30.36 14.29
CA VAL A 502 28.95 29.53 13.08
C VAL A 502 27.49 29.08 12.90
N THR A 503 26.87 29.31 11.74
CA THR A 503 25.46 28.96 11.51
C THR A 503 25.20 28.33 10.14
N LEU A 504 24.47 27.22 10.12
CA LEU A 504 24.06 26.54 8.88
C LEU A 504 23.03 27.34 8.06
N ALA A 505 22.44 28.41 8.61
CA ALA A 505 21.48 29.24 7.91
C ALA A 505 22.07 30.01 6.70
N VAL A 506 23.40 30.02 6.54
CA VAL A 506 24.07 30.55 5.34
C VAL A 506 24.00 29.63 4.10
N ALA A 507 23.45 28.42 4.24
CA ALA A 507 23.39 27.44 3.16
C ALA A 507 22.10 27.53 2.34
N SER A 508 22.21 27.77 1.02
CA SER A 508 21.05 27.91 0.12
C SER A 508 20.32 26.59 -0.22
N ARG A 509 20.76 25.46 0.37
CA ARG A 509 20.14 24.13 0.30
C ARG A 509 20.60 23.27 1.50
N ALA A 510 19.89 22.17 1.79
CA ALA A 510 20.25 21.26 2.87
C ALA A 510 21.30 20.19 2.45
N GLU A 511 21.25 19.75 1.19
CA GLU A 511 22.09 18.67 0.64
C GLU A 511 23.16 19.21 -0.30
N ALA A 512 24.27 18.47 -0.43
CA ALA A 512 25.38 18.82 -1.31
C ALA A 512 25.89 20.25 -1.03
N ILE A 513 26.23 20.49 0.24
CA ILE A 513 26.74 21.78 0.72
C ILE A 513 28.17 21.64 1.21
N GLY A 514 28.97 22.66 0.94
CA GLY A 514 30.25 22.90 1.58
C GLY A 514 30.22 24.29 2.20
N ILE A 515 30.76 24.45 3.39
CA ILE A 515 30.85 25.75 4.06
C ILE A 515 32.20 25.87 4.75
N VAL A 516 32.90 26.97 4.49
CA VAL A 516 34.07 27.41 5.26
C VAL A 516 33.67 28.65 6.03
N TYR A 517 34.11 28.76 7.28
CA TYR A 517 34.04 29.98 8.07
C TYR A 517 35.46 30.36 8.51
N ASP A 518 35.83 31.62 8.31
CA ASP A 518 37.15 32.19 8.66
C ASP A 518 36.93 33.38 9.63
N GLY A 519 37.70 33.48 10.71
CA GLY A 519 37.51 34.53 11.73
C GLY A 519 38.61 34.58 12.80
N GLN A 520 38.28 35.05 14.00
CA GLN A 520 39.19 35.15 15.14
C GLN A 520 38.55 34.54 16.40
N LEU A 521 39.19 33.53 17.01
CA LEU A 521 38.81 33.02 18.34
C LEU A 521 39.40 33.92 19.43
N ILE A 522 38.59 34.34 20.39
CA ILE A 522 39.01 35.14 21.55
C ILE A 522 39.35 34.21 22.71
N VAL A 523 40.64 34.00 22.96
CA VAL A 523 41.16 33.14 24.02
C VAL A 523 41.42 33.96 25.30
N PRO A 524 40.68 33.72 26.40
CA PRO A 524 40.75 34.61 27.57
C PRO A 524 42.01 34.41 28.43
N GLN A 525 42.61 33.22 28.45
CA GLN A 525 43.80 32.88 29.26
C GLN A 525 44.69 31.89 28.49
N GLU A 526 45.99 31.83 28.76
CA GLU A 526 46.83 30.75 28.18
C GLU A 526 46.51 29.41 28.86
N GLY A 527 46.32 28.35 28.07
CA GLY A 527 46.30 26.99 28.60
C GLY A 527 45.60 25.99 27.68
N GLU A 528 45.23 24.83 28.24
CA GLU A 528 44.63 23.73 27.48
C GLU A 528 43.11 23.90 27.33
N TYR A 529 42.66 24.16 26.12
CA TYR A 529 41.25 24.21 25.76
C TYR A 529 40.79 22.89 25.13
N ARG A 530 39.59 22.45 25.48
CA ARG A 530 38.88 21.32 24.86
C ARG A 530 37.82 21.87 23.91
N PHE A 531 37.85 21.42 22.66
CA PHE A 531 36.78 21.62 21.69
C PHE A 531 35.97 20.33 21.54
N ARG A 532 34.66 20.43 21.35
CA ARG A 532 33.81 19.35 20.87
C ARG A 532 33.11 19.75 19.58
N VAL A 533 32.94 18.81 18.67
CA VAL A 533 32.22 18.99 17.41
C VAL A 533 31.27 17.82 17.19
N GLN A 534 30.02 18.14 16.86
CA GLN A 534 29.02 17.22 16.33
C GLN A 534 28.68 17.63 14.91
N ALA A 535 28.88 16.74 13.95
CA ALA A 535 28.68 17.00 12.52
C ALA A 535 27.94 15.86 11.83
N THR A 536 27.06 16.14 10.86
CA THR A 536 26.38 15.07 10.09
C THR A 536 27.33 14.36 9.12
N GLU A 537 28.30 15.07 8.54
CA GLU A 537 29.38 14.54 7.71
C GLU A 537 30.71 15.28 7.99
N GLY A 538 31.62 15.37 7.01
CA GLY A 538 33.01 15.74 7.25
C GLY A 538 33.22 17.17 7.75
N VAL A 539 34.15 17.34 8.70
CA VAL A 539 34.44 18.61 9.38
C VAL A 539 35.92 18.75 9.78
N ARG A 540 36.52 19.92 9.57
CA ARG A 540 37.90 20.26 9.97
C ARG A 540 37.93 21.60 10.69
N LEU A 541 38.46 21.63 11.91
CA LEU A 541 38.67 22.82 12.73
C LEU A 541 40.15 23.16 12.80
N LEU A 542 40.51 24.40 12.46
CA LEU A 542 41.86 24.93 12.56
C LEU A 542 41.88 26.15 13.49
N ILE A 543 42.87 26.20 14.38
CA ILE A 543 43.18 27.36 15.22
C ILE A 543 44.65 27.70 15.01
N ASP A 544 44.96 28.98 14.76
CA ASP A 544 46.32 29.46 14.48
C ASP A 544 47.00 28.65 13.35
N GLY A 545 46.25 28.41 12.27
CA GLY A 545 46.66 27.63 11.11
C GLY A 545 46.84 26.12 11.34
N LYS A 546 46.72 25.63 12.58
CA LYS A 546 46.94 24.22 12.96
C LYS A 546 45.60 23.49 13.04
N SER A 547 45.50 22.35 12.38
CA SER A 547 44.33 21.46 12.48
C SER A 547 44.20 20.90 13.90
N VAL A 548 43.22 21.40 14.65
CA VAL A 548 42.88 20.94 16.01
C VAL A 548 42.04 19.66 15.96
N LEU A 549 41.16 19.55 14.96
CA LEU A 549 40.27 18.41 14.79
C LEU A 549 39.96 18.19 13.32
N GLU A 550 39.94 16.94 12.86
CA GLU A 550 39.53 16.59 11.50
C GLU A 550 38.76 15.26 11.44
N ARG A 551 37.66 15.25 10.68
CA ARG A 551 36.98 14.04 10.19
C ARG A 551 36.70 14.22 8.72
N ARG A 552 37.40 13.45 7.87
CA ARG A 552 37.38 13.67 6.41
C ARG A 552 36.13 13.12 5.73
N GLY A 553 35.63 11.95 6.09
CA GLY A 553 34.58 11.25 5.35
C GLY A 553 33.14 11.51 5.83
N ARG A 554 32.19 11.02 5.02
CA ARG A 554 30.74 10.95 5.29
C ARG A 554 30.40 10.24 6.62
N GLY A 555 29.17 10.43 7.10
CA GLY A 555 28.62 9.81 8.31
C GLY A 555 28.73 10.67 9.58
N LYS A 556 27.82 10.43 10.55
CA LYS A 556 27.63 11.31 11.72
C LYS A 556 28.78 11.21 12.72
N HIS A 557 29.52 12.30 12.92
CA HIS A 557 30.64 12.40 13.85
C HIS A 557 30.20 13.10 15.16
N LYS A 558 30.62 12.54 16.30
CA LYS A 558 30.71 13.25 17.59
C LYS A 558 32.12 13.06 18.13
N VAL A 559 32.84 14.15 18.30
CA VAL A 559 34.31 14.13 18.46
C VAL A 559 34.77 15.29 19.34
N GLU A 560 35.83 15.06 20.12
CA GLU A 560 36.48 16.12 20.90
C GLU A 560 38.00 16.11 20.71
N ALA A 561 38.61 17.26 20.92
CA ALA A 561 40.05 17.48 20.84
C ALA A 561 40.52 18.44 21.92
N LYS A 562 41.80 18.35 22.31
CA LYS A 562 42.46 19.26 23.25
C LYS A 562 43.62 19.96 22.54
N VAL A 563 43.80 21.26 22.81
CA VAL A 563 44.89 22.07 22.27
C VAL A 563 45.31 23.13 23.28
N ARG A 564 46.63 23.39 23.41
CA ARG A 564 47.12 24.52 24.21
C ARG A 564 47.09 25.78 23.36
N LEU A 565 46.40 26.81 23.84
CA LEU A 565 46.23 28.10 23.15
C LEU A 565 46.89 29.23 23.94
N ALA A 566 47.41 30.23 23.22
CA ALA A 566 47.83 31.51 23.78
C ALA A 566 46.63 32.42 24.00
N SER A 567 46.64 33.24 25.06
CA SER A 567 45.63 34.27 25.30
C SER A 567 45.69 35.37 24.23
N GLY A 568 44.54 35.84 23.76
CA GLY A 568 44.41 36.87 22.73
C GLY A 568 43.45 36.47 21.61
N ARG A 569 43.54 37.16 20.46
CA ARG A 569 42.83 36.77 19.23
C ARG A 569 43.72 35.80 18.45
N LEU A 570 43.21 34.59 18.15
CA LEU A 570 43.88 33.61 17.30
C LEU A 570 43.05 33.38 16.02
N PRO A 571 43.69 33.18 14.85
CA PRO A 571 42.97 32.80 13.64
C PRO A 571 42.10 31.55 13.86
N PHE A 572 40.81 31.66 13.54
CA PHE A 572 39.84 30.57 13.58
C PHE A 572 39.42 30.22 12.16
N ARG A 573 39.38 28.92 11.83
CA ARG A 573 38.73 28.43 10.61
C ARG A 573 38.03 27.11 10.89
N ILE A 574 36.79 26.96 10.40
CA ILE A 574 36.14 25.65 10.34
C ILE A 574 35.58 25.38 8.96
N GLU A 575 35.76 24.16 8.49
CA GLU A 575 35.34 23.67 7.19
C GLU A 575 34.40 22.49 7.38
N TYR A 576 33.31 22.45 6.63
CA TYR A 576 32.26 21.45 6.74
C TYR A 576 31.72 21.10 5.36
N PHE A 577 31.32 19.85 5.15
CA PHE A 577 30.46 19.47 4.03
C PHE A 577 29.34 18.53 4.47
N ASN A 578 28.27 18.45 3.68
CA ASN A 578 27.15 17.54 3.92
C ASN A 578 26.36 17.21 2.64
N THR A 579 26.01 15.94 2.48
CA THR A 579 25.32 15.37 1.31
C THR A 579 23.89 14.89 1.61
N VAL A 580 23.36 15.07 2.82
CA VAL A 580 22.05 14.50 3.27
C VAL A 580 21.09 15.54 3.85
N ALA A 581 19.77 15.34 3.68
CA ALA A 581 18.71 16.34 3.90
C ALA A 581 18.61 17.02 5.28
N GLN A 582 19.34 16.55 6.29
CA GLN A 582 19.39 17.13 7.64
C GLN A 582 20.85 17.38 8.07
N PRO A 583 21.49 18.46 7.59
CA PRO A 583 22.81 18.86 8.04
C PRO A 583 22.80 19.24 9.53
N VAL A 584 23.85 18.88 10.24
CA VAL A 584 24.12 19.30 11.62
C VAL A 584 25.58 19.70 11.68
N LEU A 585 25.85 20.87 12.25
CA LEU A 585 27.18 21.32 12.62
C LEU A 585 27.03 22.06 13.95
N GLN A 586 27.58 21.50 15.02
CA GLN A 586 27.59 22.07 16.36
C GLN A 586 29.00 22.01 16.93
N ILE A 587 29.45 23.12 17.51
CA ILE A 587 30.80 23.30 18.04
C ILE A 587 30.68 23.87 19.45
N SER A 588 31.35 23.27 20.44
CA SER A 588 31.52 23.84 21.77
C SER A 588 32.99 23.87 22.17
N TRP A 589 33.33 24.72 23.15
CA TRP A 589 34.67 24.77 23.72
C TRP A 589 34.67 25.13 25.22
N SER A 590 35.73 24.76 25.93
CA SER A 590 35.93 24.95 27.38
C SER A 590 37.43 24.98 27.74
N GLY A 591 37.81 25.57 28.88
CA GLY A 591 39.23 25.65 29.28
C GLY A 591 39.49 26.47 30.57
N PRO A 592 40.71 27.00 30.77
CA PRO A 592 41.05 27.81 31.93
C PRO A 592 40.15 29.03 32.08
N GLY A 593 39.52 29.16 33.25
CA GLY A 593 38.54 30.22 33.54
C GLY A 593 37.25 30.14 32.70
N LEU A 594 37.01 29.05 31.96
CA LEU A 594 35.98 28.99 30.92
C LEU A 594 35.16 27.68 30.99
N ALA A 595 33.93 27.80 31.48
CA ALA A 595 32.89 26.78 31.35
C ALA A 595 32.53 26.54 29.86
N GLU A 596 31.86 25.41 29.56
CA GLU A 596 31.57 25.06 28.17
C GLU A 596 30.59 26.05 27.51
N ARG A 597 31.03 26.65 26.38
CA ARG A 597 30.25 27.58 25.54
C ARG A 597 30.15 27.08 24.11
N SER A 598 29.07 27.45 23.42
CA SER A 598 28.91 27.18 21.98
C SER A 598 29.70 28.17 21.13
N LEU A 599 30.31 27.68 20.05
CA LEU A 599 30.81 28.49 18.92
C LEU A 599 29.85 28.43 17.71
N THR A 600 28.84 27.56 17.76
CA THR A 600 27.73 27.50 16.81
C THR A 600 26.55 28.35 17.30
N GLU A 601 25.81 28.95 16.38
CA GLU A 601 24.59 29.70 16.68
C GLU A 601 23.59 28.78 17.37
N ALA A 602 23.06 29.23 18.51
CA ALA A 602 22.31 28.37 19.40
C ALA A 602 20.98 27.93 18.78
N GLY A 603 20.92 26.67 18.34
CA GLY A 603 19.70 25.88 18.43
C GLY A 603 19.36 25.70 19.91
N THR A 604 18.81 26.76 20.50
CA THR A 604 18.38 26.97 21.89
C THR A 604 19.07 26.08 22.93
N GLY A 605 20.03 26.61 23.68
CA GLY A 605 20.53 25.95 24.88
C GLY A 605 19.38 25.70 25.86
N ILE A 606 18.98 24.44 26.07
CA ILE A 606 17.77 24.12 26.84
C ILE A 606 18.11 24.02 28.33
N LEU A 607 17.65 24.99 29.12
CA LEU A 607 17.74 24.96 30.59
C LEU A 607 16.58 24.16 31.17
N LEU A 608 15.38 24.32 30.59
CA LEU A 608 14.19 23.56 30.91
C LEU A 608 13.43 23.26 29.62
N ALA A 609 13.36 21.99 29.23
CA ALA A 609 12.66 21.59 28.00
C ALA A 609 11.15 21.82 28.11
N ASP A 610 10.54 22.25 27.00
CA ASP A 610 9.10 22.17 26.74
C ASP A 610 8.68 20.75 26.31
N SER A 611 7.37 20.53 26.19
CA SER A 611 6.77 19.19 26.09
C SER A 611 6.38 18.78 24.66
N ARG A 612 6.68 19.60 23.65
CA ARG A 612 6.34 19.33 22.23
C ARG A 612 6.78 17.94 21.79
N ASN A 613 8.08 17.68 21.86
CA ASN A 613 8.69 16.46 21.33
C ASN A 613 8.82 15.34 22.36
N THR A 614 9.00 15.69 23.63
CA THR A 614 9.26 14.74 24.72
C THR A 614 8.48 15.16 25.96
N PRO A 615 7.66 14.30 26.58
CA PRO A 615 6.92 14.63 27.79
C PRO A 615 7.83 15.10 28.93
N GLN A 616 7.41 16.17 29.62
CA GLN A 616 8.15 16.76 30.74
C GLN A 616 7.33 16.62 32.03
N GLU A 617 7.91 16.07 33.10
CA GLU A 617 7.19 15.98 34.38
C GLU A 617 7.10 17.34 35.07
N TRP A 618 5.87 17.74 35.39
CA TRP A 618 5.53 18.92 36.19
C TRP A 618 4.75 18.49 37.44
N ARG A 619 4.91 19.24 38.53
CA ARG A 619 3.98 19.19 39.66
C ARG A 619 2.88 20.22 39.46
N TYR A 620 1.64 19.88 39.82
CA TYR A 620 0.50 20.77 39.62
C TYR A 620 -0.61 20.69 40.68
N THR A 621 -1.32 21.82 40.85
CA THR A 621 -2.57 21.92 41.60
C THR A 621 -3.61 22.73 40.81
N THR A 622 -4.88 22.45 41.06
CA THR A 622 -6.06 23.17 40.54
C THR A 622 -6.86 23.82 41.67
N ALA A 623 -6.26 23.90 42.86
CA ALA A 623 -6.77 24.62 44.02
C ALA A 623 -5.70 25.61 44.47
N GLU A 624 -6.13 26.81 44.86
CA GLU A 624 -5.27 27.96 45.18
C GLU A 624 -4.22 27.58 46.24
N PRO A 625 -2.91 27.68 45.92
CA PRO A 625 -1.84 27.36 46.85
C PRO A 625 -1.49 28.56 47.76
N ALA A 626 -0.62 28.35 48.75
CA ALA A 626 -0.15 29.44 49.61
C ALA A 626 0.61 30.51 48.80
N ALA A 627 0.60 31.77 49.26
CA ALA A 627 1.11 32.92 48.52
C ALA A 627 2.62 32.90 48.18
N ASP A 628 3.39 31.93 48.68
CA ASP A 628 4.81 31.71 48.36
C ASP A 628 5.05 30.50 47.42
N TRP A 629 4.00 29.91 46.85
CA TRP A 629 4.03 28.73 45.96
C TRP A 629 4.98 28.86 44.76
N HIS A 630 5.39 30.05 44.36
CA HIS A 630 6.27 30.29 43.22
C HIS A 630 7.76 30.33 43.60
N LYS A 631 8.10 30.16 44.89
CA LYS A 631 9.47 30.29 45.42
C LYS A 631 10.20 28.95 45.56
N PRO A 632 11.55 28.93 45.51
CA PRO A 632 12.36 27.78 45.89
C PRO A 632 12.14 27.43 47.37
N GLY A 633 12.14 26.13 47.70
CA GLY A 633 11.93 25.64 49.07
C GLY A 633 10.47 25.47 49.51
N PHE A 634 9.49 25.94 48.74
CA PHE A 634 8.07 25.60 48.94
C PHE A 634 7.84 24.10 48.74
N ASP A 635 7.12 23.45 49.66
CA ASP A 635 6.81 22.02 49.61
C ASP A 635 5.61 21.72 48.71
N ASP A 636 5.91 21.30 47.49
CA ASP A 636 4.95 20.81 46.50
C ASP A 636 4.80 19.28 46.50
N SER A 637 5.30 18.57 47.53
CA SER A 637 5.31 17.10 47.58
C SER A 637 3.92 16.48 47.40
N ALA A 638 2.89 17.13 47.98
CA ALA A 638 1.48 16.76 47.91
C ALA A 638 0.76 17.17 46.60
N TRP A 639 1.41 17.95 45.72
CA TRP A 639 0.84 18.30 44.41
C TRP A 639 0.83 17.09 43.48
N LYS A 640 -0.12 17.07 42.54
CA LYS A 640 -0.22 16.01 41.52
C LYS A 640 0.99 16.09 40.58
N LYS A 641 1.32 14.98 39.91
CA LYS A 641 2.31 14.94 38.82
C LYS A 641 1.59 14.79 37.48
N GLY A 642 2.04 15.51 36.46
CA GLY A 642 1.52 15.44 35.10
C GLY A 642 2.61 15.68 34.06
N ALA A 643 2.35 15.28 32.82
CA ALA A 643 3.18 15.67 31.68
C ALA A 643 2.75 17.05 31.15
N GLY A 644 3.72 17.93 30.91
CA GLY A 644 3.47 19.26 30.30
C GLY A 644 2.83 19.17 28.92
N GLY A 645 2.20 20.26 28.49
CA GLY A 645 1.05 20.20 27.58
C GLY A 645 -0.22 19.89 28.36
N PHE A 646 -0.55 20.73 29.34
CA PHE A 646 -1.80 20.65 30.08
C PHE A 646 -2.92 21.30 29.27
N GLY A 647 -4.08 20.67 29.10
CA GLY A 647 -5.17 21.30 28.35
C GLY A 647 -6.31 20.36 27.96
N GLN A 648 -7.08 20.77 26.94
CA GLN A 648 -8.20 19.98 26.41
C GLN A 648 -7.93 19.42 25.00
N ASN A 649 -8.26 18.15 24.80
CA ASN A 649 -8.17 17.49 23.50
C ASN A 649 -9.09 18.17 22.47
N GLY A 650 -8.51 18.57 21.33
CA GLY A 650 -9.20 19.26 20.22
C GLY A 650 -8.73 20.70 19.98
N THR A 651 -7.92 21.28 20.88
CA THR A 651 -7.46 22.67 20.80
C THR A 651 -6.41 22.87 19.70
N PRO A 652 -6.51 23.91 18.84
CA PRO A 652 -5.60 24.11 17.72
C PRO A 652 -4.13 24.21 18.15
N GLY A 653 -3.25 23.44 17.51
CA GLY A 653 -1.81 23.42 17.79
C GLY A 653 -1.39 22.79 19.12
N ALA A 654 -2.33 22.39 19.98
CA ALA A 654 -2.05 21.85 21.31
C ALA A 654 -1.48 20.42 21.26
N VAL A 655 -0.44 20.14 22.04
CA VAL A 655 0.11 18.80 22.26
C VAL A 655 -0.29 18.34 23.65
N VAL A 656 -1.58 18.02 23.84
CA VAL A 656 -2.13 17.67 25.15
C VAL A 656 -1.56 16.35 25.66
N ARG A 657 -0.95 16.38 26.84
CA ARG A 657 -0.39 15.21 27.55
C ARG A 657 -0.99 15.00 28.94
N THR A 658 -1.58 16.04 29.53
CA THR A 658 -2.38 15.95 30.77
C THR A 658 -3.68 16.72 30.58
N GLU A 659 -4.84 16.11 30.85
CA GLU A 659 -6.10 16.85 30.79
C GLU A 659 -6.27 17.79 32.00
N TRP A 660 -6.69 19.02 31.73
CA TRP A 660 -7.04 20.05 32.71
C TRP A 660 -8.34 20.77 32.28
N LYS A 661 -9.19 21.12 33.26
CA LYS A 661 -10.59 21.56 33.07
C LYS A 661 -11.13 22.51 34.17
N SER A 662 -10.27 23.24 34.88
CA SER A 662 -10.70 24.25 35.88
C SER A 662 -10.31 25.66 35.42
N ALA A 663 -10.82 26.71 36.06
CA ALA A 663 -10.41 28.09 35.77
C ALA A 663 -8.89 28.29 36.00
N ASP A 664 -8.34 27.67 37.05
CA ASP A 664 -6.93 27.86 37.41
C ASP A 664 -6.11 26.58 37.38
N LEU A 665 -4.84 26.74 37.03
CA LEU A 665 -3.78 25.74 37.09
C LEU A 665 -2.47 26.37 37.56
N TRP A 666 -1.92 25.85 38.65
CA TRP A 666 -0.58 26.20 39.13
C TRP A 666 0.37 25.05 38.84
N LEU A 667 1.47 25.34 38.16
CA LEU A 667 2.53 24.42 37.75
C LEU A 667 3.84 24.78 38.44
N ARG A 668 4.60 23.78 38.88
CA ARG A 668 5.97 23.93 39.40
C ARG A 668 6.89 22.86 38.85
N ARG A 669 8.13 23.25 38.54
CA ARG A 669 9.19 22.33 38.14
C ARG A 669 10.57 22.85 38.53
N SER A 670 11.33 22.02 39.23
CA SER A 670 12.70 22.32 39.64
C SER A 670 13.73 21.92 38.57
N PHE A 671 14.84 22.64 38.47
CA PHE A 671 15.94 22.33 37.55
C PHE A 671 17.31 22.87 38.01
N ASP A 672 18.38 22.18 37.62
CA ASP A 672 19.76 22.67 37.73
C ASP A 672 20.14 23.44 36.47
N ALA A 673 20.91 24.52 36.61
CA ALA A 673 21.41 25.34 35.51
C ALA A 673 22.93 25.49 35.62
N ALA A 674 23.65 24.42 35.20
CA ALA A 674 25.11 24.30 35.32
C ALA A 674 25.90 25.40 34.59
N THR A 675 25.27 26.11 33.66
CA THR A 675 25.75 27.36 33.06
C THR A 675 24.67 28.44 33.17
N ARG A 676 25.08 29.68 33.41
CA ARG A 676 24.20 30.84 33.22
C ARG A 676 24.37 31.38 31.80
N PRO A 677 23.38 31.26 30.92
CA PRO A 677 23.43 31.86 29.58
C PRO A 677 23.38 33.39 29.69
N PRO A 678 23.89 34.14 28.71
CA PRO A 678 23.91 35.60 28.77
C PRO A 678 22.52 36.24 28.68
N ARG A 679 21.53 35.55 28.12
CA ARG A 679 20.11 35.94 28.04
C ARG A 679 19.21 34.71 27.99
N LEU A 680 17.95 34.88 28.37
CA LEU A 680 16.95 33.81 28.44
C LEU A 680 15.74 34.11 27.54
N ALA A 681 15.05 33.06 27.12
CA ALA A 681 13.75 33.14 26.49
C ALA A 681 12.83 32.01 26.99
N LEU A 682 11.52 32.22 26.91
CA LEU A 682 10.51 31.18 27.11
C LEU A 682 10.09 30.61 25.76
N ASN A 683 10.03 29.29 25.62
CA ASN A 683 9.20 28.65 24.60
C ASN A 683 7.80 28.49 25.24
N LEU A 684 6.82 29.29 24.83
CA LEU A 684 5.50 29.37 25.50
C LEU A 684 4.35 29.15 24.52
N HIS A 685 3.37 28.35 24.91
CA HIS A 685 2.07 28.21 24.23
C HIS A 685 0.99 28.18 25.31
N HIS A 686 0.04 29.11 25.26
CA HIS A 686 -0.97 29.32 26.29
C HIS A 686 -2.35 29.67 25.71
N ASP A 687 -3.40 29.18 26.36
CA ASP A 687 -4.83 29.46 26.20
C ASP A 687 -5.42 29.27 27.62
N GLU A 688 -5.77 30.30 28.39
CA GLU A 688 -5.71 31.74 28.12
C GLU A 688 -4.55 32.38 28.91
N GLU A 689 -4.81 33.26 29.89
CA GLU A 689 -3.78 34.09 30.52
C GLU A 689 -2.75 33.25 31.29
N ALA A 690 -1.47 33.64 31.20
CA ALA A 690 -0.39 32.96 31.91
C ALA A 690 0.61 33.92 32.59
N GLU A 691 0.92 33.65 33.85
CA GLU A 691 2.00 34.28 34.62
C GLU A 691 3.16 33.28 34.79
N VAL A 692 4.37 33.67 34.40
CA VAL A 692 5.57 32.82 34.51
C VAL A 692 6.56 33.43 35.50
N TYR A 693 7.00 32.61 36.46
CA TYR A 693 7.89 32.98 37.55
C TYR A 693 9.18 32.16 37.52
N LEU A 694 10.30 32.79 37.87
CA LEU A 694 11.60 32.13 38.06
C LEU A 694 12.14 32.45 39.46
N ASN A 695 12.40 31.41 40.25
CA ASN A 695 12.99 31.52 41.59
C ASN A 695 12.25 32.46 42.57
N GLY A 696 10.97 32.73 42.34
CA GLY A 696 10.13 33.59 43.16
C GLY A 696 9.77 34.92 42.51
N GLU A 697 10.52 35.38 41.51
CA GLU A 697 10.21 36.63 40.80
C GLU A 697 9.33 36.38 39.58
N LEU A 698 8.40 37.30 39.28
CA LEU A 698 7.57 37.26 38.08
C LEU A 698 8.39 37.74 36.87
N ILE A 699 8.59 36.86 35.89
CA ILE A 699 9.46 37.13 34.73
C ILE A 699 8.69 37.40 33.44
N HIS A 700 7.43 36.96 33.34
CA HIS A 700 6.57 37.25 32.19
C HIS A 700 5.08 37.20 32.54
N ARG A 701 4.28 38.01 31.84
CA ARG A 701 2.81 37.99 31.80
C ARG A 701 2.38 37.87 30.34
N ALA A 702 1.60 36.85 30.03
CA ALA A 702 1.07 36.58 28.70
C ALA A 702 -0.47 36.64 28.74
N PRO A 703 -1.09 37.79 28.39
CA PRO A 703 -2.54 37.94 28.36
C PRO A 703 -3.15 37.33 27.08
N GLY A 704 -4.42 36.93 27.14
CA GLY A 704 -5.10 36.28 26.02
C GLY A 704 -4.51 34.90 25.69
N PHE A 705 -4.59 34.48 24.42
CA PHE A 705 -4.14 33.16 23.96
C PHE A 705 -3.28 33.23 22.71
N VAL A 706 -2.54 32.15 22.45
CA VAL A 706 -1.77 31.91 21.22
C VAL A 706 -2.05 30.49 20.72
N THR A 707 -2.08 30.26 19.40
CA THR A 707 -2.41 28.95 18.78
C THR A 707 -1.18 28.11 18.39
N ALA A 708 0.01 28.59 18.74
CA ALA A 708 1.30 27.96 18.46
C ALA A 708 2.33 28.42 19.50
N TYR A 709 3.45 27.70 19.61
CA TYR A 709 4.55 28.06 20.50
C TYR A 709 5.28 29.31 20.00
N GLN A 710 5.28 30.35 20.81
CA GLN A 710 6.08 31.56 20.61
C GLN A 710 7.38 31.47 21.41
N GLN A 711 8.41 32.21 20.98
CA GLN A 711 9.63 32.39 21.76
C GLN A 711 9.70 33.82 22.32
N VAL A 712 9.51 33.94 23.63
CA VAL A 712 9.48 35.23 24.34
C VAL A 712 10.84 35.50 24.96
N VAL A 713 11.61 36.44 24.39
CA VAL A 713 12.90 36.87 24.98
C VAL A 713 12.65 37.64 26.28
N LEU A 714 13.35 37.24 27.33
CA LEU A 714 13.24 37.80 28.67
C LEU A 714 14.24 38.96 28.88
N PRO A 715 13.95 39.92 29.79
CA PRO A 715 14.90 40.95 30.19
C PRO A 715 16.22 40.37 30.72
N VAL A 716 17.34 41.07 30.52
CA VAL A 716 18.69 40.55 30.82
C VAL A 716 18.91 40.34 32.32
N GLU A 717 18.27 41.15 33.15
CA GLU A 717 18.22 41.06 34.61
C GLU A 717 17.63 39.71 35.10
N VAL A 718 16.78 39.05 34.31
CA VAL A 718 16.21 37.72 34.65
C VAL A 718 17.31 36.65 34.74
N VAL A 719 18.43 36.81 34.03
CA VAL A 719 19.60 35.92 34.13
C VAL A 719 20.21 35.93 35.53
N ALA A 720 20.16 37.07 36.23
CA ALA A 720 20.72 37.20 37.58
C ALA A 720 19.96 36.37 38.62
N LEU A 721 18.70 36.00 38.33
CA LEU A 721 17.88 35.14 39.18
C LEU A 721 18.33 33.68 39.16
N LEU A 722 19.05 33.23 38.11
CA LEU A 722 19.51 31.86 38.00
C LEU A 722 20.61 31.52 39.01
N LYS A 723 20.46 30.33 39.58
CA LYS A 723 21.41 29.64 40.45
C LYS A 723 21.99 28.45 39.68
N GLU A 724 23.14 27.94 40.12
CA GLU A 724 23.72 26.71 39.54
C GLU A 724 22.79 25.50 39.73
N LYS A 725 22.07 25.46 40.85
CA LYS A 725 21.17 24.38 41.27
C LYS A 725 19.91 24.91 41.94
N ASP A 726 18.94 24.02 42.13
CA ASP A 726 17.70 24.29 42.90
C ASP A 726 16.91 25.50 42.37
N ASN A 727 16.91 25.69 41.05
CA ASN A 727 16.01 26.64 40.40
C ASN A 727 14.60 26.08 40.36
N VAL A 728 13.59 26.95 40.39
CA VAL A 728 12.19 26.62 40.17
C VAL A 728 11.65 27.53 39.07
N LEU A 729 11.11 26.92 38.01
CA LEU A 729 10.17 27.59 37.11
C LEU A 729 8.75 27.27 37.59
N ALA A 730 7.93 28.31 37.72
CA ALA A 730 6.56 28.22 38.20
C ALA A 730 5.64 28.97 37.24
N VAL A 731 4.44 28.43 37.00
CA VAL A 731 3.43 29.03 36.09
C VAL A 731 2.08 29.01 36.77
N HIS A 732 1.35 30.13 36.70
CA HIS A 732 -0.09 30.16 36.92
C HIS A 732 -0.75 30.40 35.56
N CYS A 733 -1.69 29.56 35.16
CA CYS A 733 -2.56 29.81 34.02
C CYS A 733 -4.00 29.99 34.52
N HIS A 734 -4.64 31.05 34.03
CA HIS A 734 -6.01 31.42 34.32
C HIS A 734 -6.83 31.41 33.03
N GLN A 735 -7.91 30.64 33.01
CA GLN A 735 -8.73 30.34 31.86
C GLN A 735 -10.13 30.92 32.05
N THR A 736 -10.53 31.85 31.17
CA THR A 736 -11.85 32.50 31.26
C THR A 736 -12.89 31.81 30.36
N SER A 737 -12.54 31.56 29.09
CA SER A 737 -13.30 30.76 28.13
C SER A 737 -12.45 30.44 26.90
N GLY A 738 -12.40 29.18 26.45
CA GLY A 738 -11.59 28.84 25.28
C GLY A 738 -11.25 27.37 25.12
N GLY A 739 -10.11 27.12 24.49
CA GLY A 739 -9.59 25.78 24.21
C GLY A 739 -8.76 25.19 25.35
N GLN A 740 -8.32 25.99 26.32
CA GLN A 740 -7.48 25.63 27.46
C GLN A 740 -6.21 24.81 27.12
N TYR A 741 -5.06 25.48 27.13
CA TYR A 741 -3.75 24.88 26.95
C TYR A 741 -2.65 25.65 27.70
N ILE A 742 -1.67 24.96 28.27
CA ILE A 742 -0.42 25.57 28.73
C ILE A 742 0.75 24.58 28.65
N ASP A 743 1.84 25.03 28.06
CA ASP A 743 3.16 24.40 28.14
C ASP A 743 4.27 25.46 28.03
N VAL A 744 5.34 25.27 28.80
CA VAL A 744 6.49 26.20 28.81
C VAL A 744 7.82 25.46 28.88
N GLY A 745 8.82 25.99 28.18
CA GLY A 745 10.23 25.70 28.38
C GLY A 745 11.03 26.98 28.61
N LEU A 746 12.16 26.89 29.30
CA LEU A 746 13.13 27.98 29.49
C LEU A 746 14.40 27.64 28.71
N VAL A 747 14.82 28.55 27.83
CA VAL A 747 15.98 28.37 26.96
C VAL A 747 16.91 29.58 27.01
N GLU A 748 18.16 29.38 26.58
CA GLU A 748 19.04 30.46 26.16
C GLU A 748 18.43 31.18 24.95
N ALA A 749 18.36 32.52 25.01
CA ALA A 749 17.83 33.32 23.91
C ALA A 749 18.83 33.37 22.75
N PRO A 750 18.41 33.09 21.49
CA PRO A 750 19.29 33.27 20.34
C PRO A 750 19.61 34.75 20.13
N ALA A 751 20.83 35.02 19.65
CA ALA A 751 21.33 36.37 19.39
C ALA A 751 20.45 37.18 18.43
N GLU A 752 19.72 36.51 17.54
CA GLU A 752 18.80 37.10 16.57
C GLU A 752 17.55 37.67 17.23
N ALA A 753 16.86 36.91 18.09
CA ALA A 753 15.64 37.37 18.77
C ALA A 753 15.90 38.52 19.77
N VAL A 754 17.12 38.59 20.30
CA VAL A 754 17.63 39.73 21.07
C VAL A 754 17.69 41.00 20.23
N LEU A 755 18.17 40.85 18.99
CA LEU A 755 18.27 41.92 18.01
C LEU A 755 16.88 42.39 17.56
N ASP A 756 15.95 41.45 17.37
CA ASP A 756 14.55 41.73 17.02
C ASP A 756 13.79 42.46 18.15
N SER A 757 14.03 42.08 19.41
CA SER A 757 13.45 42.77 20.58
C SER A 757 13.93 44.23 20.67
N LEU A 758 15.22 44.47 20.45
CA LEU A 758 15.79 45.82 20.38
C LEU A 758 15.30 46.58 19.13
N PHE A 759 15.11 45.89 18.02
CA PHE A 759 14.56 46.45 16.79
C PHE A 759 13.08 46.86 16.95
N ALA A 760 12.25 46.08 17.66
CA ALA A 760 10.89 46.48 17.99
C ALA A 760 10.83 47.77 18.85
N GLN A 761 11.86 48.02 19.66
CA GLN A 761 11.97 49.20 20.53
C GLN A 761 12.60 50.43 19.85
N HIS A 762 13.53 50.23 18.91
CA HIS A 762 14.38 51.30 18.37
C HIS A 762 14.55 51.30 16.84
N GLY A 763 14.02 50.30 16.13
CA GLY A 763 14.21 50.08 14.69
C GLY A 763 13.86 51.29 13.84
N THR A 764 12.65 51.83 14.01
CA THR A 764 12.16 53.00 13.25
C THR A 764 12.99 54.26 13.50
N GLU A 765 13.51 54.45 14.72
CA GLU A 765 14.39 55.60 15.07
C GLU A 765 15.79 55.46 14.46
N LEU A 766 16.33 54.23 14.46
CA LEU A 766 17.72 53.98 14.11
C LEU A 766 17.92 53.73 12.60
N LEU A 767 16.97 53.08 11.93
CA LEU A 767 17.01 52.68 10.51
C LEU A 767 16.04 53.43 9.58
N GLY A 768 15.01 54.11 10.09
CA GLY A 768 14.02 54.78 9.24
C GLY A 768 13.32 53.81 8.28
N ASP A 769 13.33 54.10 6.98
CA ASP A 769 12.67 53.28 5.94
C ASP A 769 13.17 51.83 5.89
N HIS A 770 14.45 51.59 6.21
CA HIS A 770 15.01 50.24 6.30
C HIS A 770 14.33 49.38 7.39
N ALA A 771 13.68 49.99 8.40
CA ALA A 771 12.90 49.26 9.39
C ALA A 771 11.62 48.65 8.79
N GLN A 772 10.97 49.33 7.85
CA GLN A 772 9.79 48.79 7.16
C GLN A 772 10.18 47.59 6.31
N GLU A 773 11.31 47.68 5.60
CA GLU A 773 11.83 46.58 4.78
C GLU A 773 12.30 45.39 5.63
N LEU A 774 12.96 45.60 6.77
CA LEU A 774 13.32 44.53 7.72
C LEU A 774 12.07 43.79 8.20
N THR A 775 11.04 44.53 8.61
CA THR A 775 9.74 43.96 9.04
C THR A 775 9.09 43.14 7.92
N ARG A 776 9.05 43.70 6.70
CA ARG A 776 8.46 43.07 5.51
C ARG A 776 9.18 41.76 5.14
N LEU A 777 10.52 41.76 5.17
CA LEU A 777 11.35 40.58 4.89
C LEU A 777 11.21 39.51 5.98
N SER A 778 11.05 39.90 7.25
CA SER A 778 10.81 38.94 8.35
C SER A 778 9.47 38.23 8.18
N GLN A 779 8.42 38.95 7.76
CA GLN A 779 7.11 38.37 7.45
C GLN A 779 7.16 37.49 6.20
N GLU A 780 7.85 37.93 5.14
CA GLU A 780 8.04 37.16 3.90
C GLU A 780 8.80 35.84 4.17
N LEU A 781 9.83 35.87 5.02
CA LEU A 781 10.59 34.69 5.42
C LEU A 781 9.74 33.67 6.20
N ALA A 782 8.89 34.15 7.12
CA ALA A 782 7.97 33.30 7.87
C ALA A 782 6.95 32.63 6.93
N ALA A 783 6.32 33.40 6.05
CA ALA A 783 5.33 32.89 5.09
C ALA A 783 5.91 31.84 4.13
N LEU A 784 7.17 32.02 3.66
CA LEU A 784 7.88 31.01 2.87
C LEU A 784 8.15 29.73 3.68
N ARG A 785 8.57 29.85 4.95
CA ARG A 785 8.83 28.68 5.81
C ARG A 785 7.57 27.88 6.16
N GLU A 786 6.41 28.51 6.14
CA GLU A 786 5.10 27.86 6.33
C GLU A 786 4.48 27.35 5.02
N GLN A 787 5.02 27.71 3.85
CA GLN A 787 4.45 27.35 2.56
C GLN A 787 4.59 25.85 2.28
N LYS A 788 3.45 25.13 2.31
CA LYS A 788 3.37 23.76 1.77
C LYS A 788 3.58 23.78 0.27
N LEU A 789 4.69 23.20 -0.18
CA LEU A 789 4.97 22.94 -1.59
C LEU A 789 4.12 21.76 -2.08
N PRO A 790 3.65 21.77 -3.34
CA PRO A 790 2.84 20.68 -3.88
C PRO A 790 3.62 19.35 -3.90
N GLU A 791 2.95 18.28 -3.49
CA GLU A 791 3.43 16.91 -3.70
C GLU A 791 3.31 16.53 -5.18
N PRO A 792 4.33 15.88 -5.78
CA PRO A 792 4.34 15.60 -7.20
C PRO A 792 3.33 14.50 -7.52
N GLY A 793 2.79 14.51 -8.74
CA GLY A 793 1.99 13.40 -9.23
C GLY A 793 0.50 13.44 -8.98
N ILE A 794 -0.15 12.56 -9.72
CA ILE A 794 -1.58 12.34 -9.74
C ILE A 794 -1.94 11.14 -8.87
N GLU A 795 -3.11 11.20 -8.24
CA GLU A 795 -3.71 10.03 -7.63
C GLU A 795 -4.25 9.09 -8.72
N VAL A 796 -3.89 7.81 -8.62
CA VAL A 796 -4.33 6.74 -9.51
C VAL A 796 -4.92 5.59 -8.71
N MET A 797 -5.95 4.98 -9.28
CA MET A 797 -6.52 3.73 -8.80
C MET A 797 -5.76 2.59 -9.48
N CYS A 798 -4.69 2.10 -8.85
CA CYS A 798 -3.78 1.09 -9.37
C CYS A 798 -3.78 -0.19 -8.53
N VAL A 799 -3.06 -1.23 -8.96
CA VAL A 799 -2.80 -2.42 -8.15
C VAL A 799 -1.84 -2.11 -6.99
N GLU A 800 -1.89 -2.97 -5.99
CA GLU A 800 -0.95 -3.07 -4.88
C GLU A 800 -1.01 -4.52 -4.38
N GLU A 801 0.09 -5.11 -3.92
CA GLU A 801 0.11 -6.43 -3.30
C GLU A 801 0.39 -6.36 -1.80
N ARG A 802 -0.28 -7.22 -1.02
CA ARG A 802 -0.11 -7.34 0.43
C ARG A 802 -0.18 -8.80 0.86
N GLY A 803 0.98 -9.33 1.28
CA GLY A 803 1.13 -10.71 1.73
C GLY A 803 1.70 -11.64 0.67
N ARG A 804 1.83 -12.93 1.04
CA ARG A 804 2.24 -14.05 0.19
C ARG A 804 1.48 -15.30 0.63
N GLU A 805 0.18 -15.30 0.42
CA GLU A 805 -0.69 -16.35 0.98
C GLU A 805 -0.66 -17.63 0.13
N PRO A 806 -0.63 -18.83 0.75
CA PRO A 806 -0.74 -20.08 0.02
C PRO A 806 -2.15 -20.20 -0.59
N THR A 807 -2.21 -20.50 -1.89
CA THR A 807 -3.49 -20.73 -2.58
C THR A 807 -3.90 -22.19 -2.46
N HIS A 808 -5.18 -22.43 -2.19
CA HIS A 808 -5.76 -23.77 -2.05
C HIS A 808 -6.96 -23.91 -2.97
N ILE A 809 -7.22 -25.13 -3.43
CA ILE A 809 -8.45 -25.47 -4.15
C ILE A 809 -9.63 -25.28 -3.20
N LEU A 810 -10.61 -24.44 -3.56
CA LEU A 810 -11.83 -24.31 -2.76
C LEU A 810 -12.84 -25.37 -3.19
N LEU A 811 -13.24 -26.22 -2.25
CA LEU A 811 -14.15 -27.33 -2.52
C LEU A 811 -15.53 -26.78 -2.90
N ARG A 812 -15.89 -26.94 -4.19
CA ARG A 812 -17.07 -26.33 -4.82
C ARG A 812 -17.10 -24.80 -4.74
N GLY A 813 -15.93 -24.16 -4.79
CA GLY A 813 -15.80 -22.70 -4.77
C GLY A 813 -15.99 -22.04 -3.39
N ASN A 814 -16.16 -22.82 -2.32
CA ASN A 814 -16.43 -22.31 -0.96
C ASN A 814 -15.13 -21.89 -0.22
N PRO A 815 -14.95 -20.60 0.15
CA PRO A 815 -13.77 -20.12 0.89
C PRO A 815 -13.46 -20.86 2.20
N GLN A 816 -14.52 -21.36 2.86
CA GLN A 816 -14.45 -22.02 4.17
C GLN A 816 -14.09 -23.52 4.07
N ALA A 817 -13.99 -24.08 2.86
CA ALA A 817 -13.71 -25.49 2.61
C ALA A 817 -12.51 -25.63 1.67
N GLN A 818 -11.30 -25.64 2.23
CA GLN A 818 -10.05 -25.74 1.47
C GLN A 818 -9.63 -27.21 1.29
N GLY A 819 -9.26 -27.56 0.07
CA GLY A 819 -8.56 -28.79 -0.30
C GLY A 819 -7.08 -28.53 -0.54
N ASP A 820 -6.49 -29.24 -1.50
CA ASP A 820 -5.04 -29.20 -1.74
C ASP A 820 -4.49 -27.81 -2.06
N ARG A 821 -3.24 -27.58 -1.64
CA ARG A 821 -2.44 -26.42 -2.04
C ARG A 821 -2.05 -26.49 -3.52
N VAL A 822 -2.02 -25.32 -4.15
CA VAL A 822 -1.54 -25.09 -5.51
C VAL A 822 -0.52 -23.96 -5.53
N GLU A 823 0.34 -23.97 -6.54
CA GLU A 823 1.32 -22.91 -6.83
C GLU A 823 0.92 -22.19 -8.13
N PRO A 824 1.46 -20.99 -8.42
CA PRO A 824 1.21 -20.28 -9.67
C PRO A 824 1.57 -21.13 -10.90
N HIS A 825 0.57 -21.44 -11.73
CA HIS A 825 0.73 -22.23 -12.95
C HIS A 825 -0.39 -21.84 -13.95
N PRO A 826 -0.09 -21.58 -15.24
CA PRO A 826 -1.14 -21.37 -16.24
C PRO A 826 -1.90 -22.68 -16.52
N PRO A 827 -2.98 -22.67 -17.32
CA PRO A 827 -3.65 -23.90 -17.76
C PRO A 827 -2.65 -24.91 -18.35
N ALA A 828 -2.63 -26.14 -17.82
CA ALA A 828 -1.67 -27.17 -18.17
C ALA A 828 -1.84 -27.63 -19.64
N VAL A 829 -3.05 -27.50 -20.19
CA VAL A 829 -3.30 -27.73 -21.63
C VAL A 829 -2.68 -26.67 -22.54
N ALA A 830 -2.34 -25.48 -22.03
CA ALA A 830 -1.61 -24.48 -22.82
C ALA A 830 -0.09 -24.71 -22.72
N CYS A 831 0.44 -24.78 -21.50
CA CYS A 831 1.88 -24.75 -21.24
C CYS A 831 2.54 -26.13 -20.98
N GLY A 832 1.78 -27.15 -20.58
CA GLY A 832 2.27 -28.45 -20.11
C GLY A 832 2.28 -28.55 -18.59
N PRO A 833 3.06 -29.48 -18.00
CA PRO A 833 3.18 -29.65 -16.54
C PRO A 833 4.35 -28.84 -15.92
N ALA A 834 4.98 -27.95 -16.69
CA ALA A 834 6.17 -27.21 -16.27
C ALA A 834 5.79 -25.80 -15.79
N ALA A 835 6.05 -25.52 -14.51
CA ALA A 835 5.75 -24.23 -13.91
C ALA A 835 6.53 -23.09 -14.58
N VAL A 836 5.85 -21.95 -14.80
CA VAL A 836 6.50 -20.73 -15.27
C VAL A 836 7.30 -20.12 -14.11
N PRO A 837 8.63 -19.92 -14.25
CA PRO A 837 9.44 -19.36 -13.19
C PRO A 837 9.12 -17.87 -12.99
N PHE A 838 9.16 -17.42 -11.73
CA PHE A 838 9.06 -16.01 -11.35
C PHE A 838 10.14 -15.66 -10.33
N GLU A 839 10.57 -14.40 -10.34
CA GLU A 839 11.50 -13.83 -9.38
C GLU A 839 10.76 -12.84 -8.48
N GLU A 840 11.06 -12.86 -7.19
CA GLU A 840 10.41 -11.97 -6.23
C GLU A 840 10.95 -10.53 -6.33
N LEU A 841 10.07 -9.52 -6.22
CA LEU A 841 10.43 -8.11 -6.39
C LEU A 841 10.24 -7.31 -5.09
N PRO A 842 11.01 -7.60 -4.01
CA PRO A 842 10.82 -6.96 -2.71
C PRO A 842 11.08 -5.44 -2.76
N GLN A 843 11.95 -4.96 -3.65
CA GLN A 843 12.20 -3.53 -3.86
C GLN A 843 11.00 -2.78 -4.46
N ARG A 844 10.08 -3.49 -5.14
CA ARG A 844 8.82 -2.95 -5.69
C ARG A 844 7.62 -3.24 -4.77
N ASN A 845 7.85 -3.94 -3.65
CA ASN A 845 6.82 -4.51 -2.77
C ASN A 845 5.80 -5.38 -3.55
N SER A 846 6.31 -6.30 -4.38
CA SER A 846 5.46 -7.30 -5.06
C SER A 846 6.05 -8.71 -5.05
N SER A 847 5.21 -9.66 -5.42
CA SER A 847 5.50 -11.08 -5.58
C SER A 847 6.25 -11.41 -6.88
N GLY A 848 6.17 -10.54 -7.91
CA GLY A 848 6.70 -10.77 -9.25
C GLY A 848 5.95 -11.83 -10.07
N LYS A 849 4.88 -12.40 -9.50
CA LYS A 849 4.06 -13.44 -10.12
C LYS A 849 3.37 -12.91 -11.38
N ARG A 850 2.79 -11.71 -11.32
CA ARG A 850 2.00 -11.14 -12.41
C ARG A 850 2.87 -10.85 -13.63
N LEU A 851 4.11 -10.41 -13.45
CA LEU A 851 5.08 -10.22 -14.53
C LEU A 851 5.45 -11.54 -15.21
N ALA A 852 5.58 -12.64 -14.45
CA ALA A 852 5.82 -13.96 -15.03
C ALA A 852 4.60 -14.49 -15.81
N LEU A 853 3.38 -14.29 -15.30
CA LEU A 853 2.16 -14.59 -16.05
C LEU A 853 2.07 -13.74 -17.32
N ALA A 854 2.31 -12.43 -17.22
CA ALA A 854 2.28 -11.51 -18.35
C ALA A 854 3.27 -11.93 -19.44
N ARG A 855 4.54 -12.19 -19.08
CA ARG A 855 5.59 -12.70 -19.99
C ARG A 855 5.22 -14.04 -20.63
N TRP A 856 4.45 -14.90 -19.96
CA TRP A 856 3.93 -16.12 -20.56
C TRP A 856 2.75 -15.86 -21.52
N ILE A 857 1.80 -15.00 -21.14
CA ILE A 857 0.66 -14.60 -21.99
C ILE A 857 1.15 -13.91 -23.28
N THR A 858 2.25 -13.17 -23.23
CA THR A 858 2.77 -12.40 -24.38
C THR A 858 3.94 -13.08 -25.10
N HIS A 859 4.24 -14.35 -24.80
CA HIS A 859 5.31 -15.09 -25.45
C HIS A 859 4.90 -15.54 -26.87
N PRO A 860 5.72 -15.32 -27.93
CA PRO A 860 5.37 -15.71 -29.31
C PRO A 860 5.18 -17.22 -29.58
N GLU A 861 5.45 -18.08 -28.59
CA GLU A 861 5.17 -19.53 -28.66
C GLU A 861 3.94 -19.94 -27.82
N ASN A 862 3.21 -18.99 -27.25
CA ASN A 862 1.95 -19.28 -26.57
C ASN A 862 0.90 -19.76 -27.60
N PRO A 863 0.20 -20.87 -27.37
CA PRO A 863 -0.83 -21.33 -28.32
C PRO A 863 -2.14 -20.52 -28.29
N LEU A 864 -2.30 -19.55 -27.39
CA LEU A 864 -3.55 -18.84 -27.14
C LEU A 864 -3.53 -17.35 -27.55
N THR A 865 -2.38 -16.82 -27.94
CA THR A 865 -2.11 -15.38 -28.13
C THR A 865 -1.10 -15.12 -29.24
#